data_AF-A0A2N0VY30-F1
#
_entry.id   AF-A0A2N0VY30-F1
#
_cell.length_a   1.000
_cell.length_b   1.000
_cell.length_c   1.000
_cell.angle_alpha   90.00
_cell.angle_beta   90.00
_cell.angle_gamma   90.00
#
_symmetry.space_group_name_H-M   'P 1'
#
loop_
_entity.id
_entity.type
_entity.pdbx_description
1 polymer ?
#
loop_
_entity_poly.entity_id
_entity_poly.type
_entity_poly.pdbx_seq_one_letter_code
_entity_poly.pdbx_strand_id
1 'polypeptide(L)'
;MNKMKFKKKLLPSLILSILSGQIYPASAVLMRDDISTQVYRDFGENRGVFAAGSTNIPIYHTDGSLSGIINVMPDFSANADRGNMTLIDPQVTVTADHVTKITDASFGKRYLQLDSTLFSGAEKSSSYELMNEITKEAYTVTSPGDYKLVRQRSIVTDAAPAELFTDTSQLKAGLQIARVGGGYFTVATGVGKSTPAEYIPHFGQGSGPTAGGLNIVGNVTLGSNGIYTLTYKFTSDEKTALDAGARPGDSGSGVWAWDNISQSWKFMGIHTAHSGDAGYDSLTLYMRADPGWTQETLNSFNDPSVNTLKASDVIYIGNQNIYSGEGDLTLNGKTIRYHGIATYFPKSEREEEDYETNKNLIFGGAGGTLQLTAPNLDMGAGSLTFKSDYILSDGGNSSRRMNSAGYIINAGATVMSNLTGSAGDIWRKIGLGTLVIGGSGINHAGIYTGDGLTVLQRQGGHAADTMHISSGRAIVRLGAANQLDGTQVGFGTKGGVLDLYGQSLTWNDIIHMDNGATIGNSHANTLSNFTFTGSGPKTYLGNFFDGGSADKGLLHLAYAPGVAGSSWTLKGNVNTRGGMDITKGNLAVQGALTLHAGNYIDPTQYETAFFDLGDSLVKLTGSQFTVGRNAMARGNFVLDDASSMVVTSGGALSNSQQGIDEGAYLDGRVTLSGTNSVLKVTPEEGFLVRINAALSGAGQVVKSGAGILALGGNNDFTGGLLLSAGKTIAGNLNALGAATNIVTVAKNAILDLNGNSVLNTLNLASGTLVNSKAGALKLGTLSLSDNSTATFNGTTDTTTIGKYQLNGKRLTVNNIKTSFTDNSLTDGDIAFNSSNV
;
A
#
# COMPACT_ATOMS: atom_id res chain seq x y z
N MET A 1 5.41 27.71 9.70
CA MET A 1 4.44 26.72 9.15
C MET A 1 3.10 27.39 8.90
N ASN A 2 2.87 27.95 7.71
CA ASN A 2 1.51 28.24 7.26
C ASN A 2 0.92 26.93 6.75
N LYS A 3 -0.02 26.35 7.50
CA LYS A 3 -0.83 25.22 7.05
C LYS A 3 -1.56 25.64 5.77
N MET A 4 -1.09 25.21 4.61
CA MET A 4 -1.89 25.25 3.40
C MET A 4 -3.07 24.30 3.59
N LYS A 5 -4.23 24.85 3.94
CA LYS A 5 -5.51 24.16 3.84
C LYS A 5 -5.78 23.94 2.36
N PHE A 6 -5.60 22.71 1.89
CA PHE A 6 -6.30 22.28 0.68
C PHE A 6 -7.80 22.49 0.93
N LYS A 7 -8.44 23.31 0.09
CA LYS A 7 -9.89 23.43 0.10
C LYS A 7 -10.43 22.03 -0.17
N LYS A 8 -11.26 21.50 0.75
CA LYS A 8 -12.09 20.31 0.50
C LYS A 8 -12.89 20.60 -0.77
N LYS A 9 -12.45 20.06 -1.92
CA LYS A 9 -13.28 19.99 -3.12
C LYS A 9 -14.31 18.88 -2.89
N LEU A 10 -15.54 19.13 -3.34
CA LEU A 10 -16.65 18.18 -3.28
C LEU A 10 -16.24 16.82 -3.86
N LEU A 11 -16.80 15.76 -3.28
CA LEU A 11 -16.56 14.37 -3.66
C LEU A 11 -16.66 14.20 -5.19
N PRO A 12 -15.70 13.54 -5.84
CA PRO A 12 -15.81 13.24 -7.26
C PRO A 12 -17.02 12.33 -7.50
N SER A 13 -17.87 12.71 -8.44
CA SER A 13 -18.94 11.86 -8.97
C SER A 13 -18.30 10.62 -9.61
N LEU A 14 -18.58 9.45 -9.03
CA LEU A 14 -18.13 8.15 -9.50
C LEU A 14 -19.08 7.72 -10.64
N ILE A 15 -18.63 7.79 -11.89
CA ILE A 15 -19.33 7.19 -13.03
C ILE A 15 -18.45 6.06 -13.54
N LEU A 16 -18.84 4.82 -13.23
CA LEU A 16 -18.17 3.61 -13.69
C LEU A 16 -18.61 3.33 -15.14
N SER A 17 -17.75 3.59 -16.13
CA SER A 17 -18.06 3.24 -17.53
C SER A 17 -17.79 1.76 -17.79
N ILE A 18 -18.80 1.06 -18.32
CA ILE A 18 -18.82 -0.38 -18.58
C ILE A 18 -18.31 -0.65 -20.01
N LEU A 19 -17.37 -1.58 -20.19
CA LEU A 19 -17.07 -2.20 -21.49
C LEU A 19 -17.28 -3.70 -21.35
N SER A 20 -18.33 -4.18 -22.03
CA SER A 20 -18.86 -5.55 -21.99
C SER A 20 -18.05 -6.53 -22.85
N GLY A 21 -17.67 -7.66 -22.27
CA GLY A 21 -17.14 -8.83 -22.99
C GLY A 21 -17.66 -10.14 -22.37
N GLN A 22 -18.61 -10.79 -23.05
CA GLN A 22 -19.20 -12.08 -22.65
C GLN A 22 -18.20 -13.25 -22.70
N ILE A 23 -18.26 -14.13 -21.68
CA ILE A 23 -18.29 -15.62 -21.70
C ILE A 23 -18.39 -16.11 -20.23
N TYR A 24 -19.37 -16.96 -19.86
CA TYR A 24 -19.60 -17.58 -18.51
C TYR A 24 -18.79 -18.89 -18.29
N PRO A 25 -18.70 -19.55 -17.10
CA PRO A 25 -19.19 -19.21 -15.74
C PRO A 25 -18.12 -19.33 -14.60
N ALA A 26 -18.37 -18.68 -13.45
CA ALA A 26 -18.10 -19.12 -12.07
C ALA A 26 -18.57 -17.98 -11.14
N SER A 27 -18.96 -18.30 -9.91
CA SER A 27 -19.76 -17.38 -9.10
C SER A 27 -19.13 -17.24 -7.64
N ALA A 28 -19.28 -16.12 -6.81
CA ALA A 28 -19.49 -15.70 -5.34
C ALA A 28 -20.52 -14.55 -4.91
N VAL A 29 -21.37 -14.65 -3.85
CA VAL A 29 -22.38 -13.61 -3.39
C VAL A 29 -23.65 -13.40 -4.26
N LEU A 30 -24.84 -13.15 -3.64
CA LEU A 30 -26.02 -12.61 -4.35
C LEU A 30 -26.06 -11.09 -4.22
N MET A 31 -25.97 -10.39 -5.35
CA MET A 31 -25.88 -8.93 -5.44
C MET A 31 -27.18 -8.34 -5.98
N ARG A 32 -27.41 -7.05 -5.72
CA ARG A 32 -28.48 -6.29 -6.39
C ARG A 32 -28.13 -6.02 -7.86
N ASP A 33 -29.13 -5.89 -8.72
CA ASP A 33 -29.00 -5.54 -10.14
C ASP A 33 -28.77 -4.06 -10.42
N ASP A 34 -28.97 -3.21 -9.42
CA ASP A 34 -28.85 -1.76 -9.52
C ASP A 34 -27.51 -1.22 -8.98
N ILE A 35 -26.56 -2.06 -8.58
CA ILE A 35 -25.21 -1.66 -8.13
C ILE A 35 -24.15 -2.51 -8.86
N SER A 36 -23.05 -1.89 -9.28
CA SER A 36 -21.96 -2.59 -9.98
C SER A 36 -21.35 -3.73 -9.15
N THR A 37 -21.16 -4.89 -9.77
CA THR A 37 -20.41 -6.03 -9.21
C THR A 37 -19.04 -5.63 -8.64
N GLN A 38 -18.36 -4.67 -9.28
CA GLN A 38 -17.05 -4.21 -8.82
C GLN A 38 -17.11 -3.57 -7.43
N VAL A 39 -18.22 -2.93 -7.06
CA VAL A 39 -18.42 -2.33 -5.73
C VAL A 39 -18.45 -3.41 -4.64
N TYR A 40 -19.19 -4.50 -4.86
CA TYR A 40 -19.26 -5.63 -3.93
C TYR A 40 -17.92 -6.36 -3.78
N ARG A 41 -17.17 -6.44 -4.89
CA ARG A 41 -15.82 -7.00 -4.97
C ARG A 41 -14.81 -6.15 -4.21
N ASP A 42 -14.76 -4.85 -4.48
CA ASP A 42 -13.86 -3.92 -3.80
C ASP A 42 -14.18 -3.86 -2.30
N PHE A 43 -15.46 -3.88 -1.92
CA PHE A 43 -15.89 -4.02 -0.53
C PHE A 43 -15.32 -5.29 0.10
N GLY A 44 -15.51 -6.45 -0.53
CA GLY A 44 -15.05 -7.74 0.00
C GLY A 44 -13.53 -7.92 0.06
N GLU A 45 -12.77 -7.20 -0.76
CA GLU A 45 -11.30 -7.26 -0.79
C GLU A 45 -10.62 -6.06 -0.11
N ASN A 46 -11.39 -5.17 0.52
CA ASN A 46 -10.91 -3.90 1.08
C ASN A 46 -10.08 -3.06 0.08
N ARG A 47 -10.53 -2.99 -1.17
CA ARG A 47 -9.86 -2.33 -2.30
C ARG A 47 -10.61 -1.07 -2.76
N GLY A 48 -10.02 -0.31 -3.68
CA GLY A 48 -10.59 0.95 -4.14
C GLY A 48 -10.83 1.92 -2.98
N VAL A 49 -12.05 2.45 -2.87
CA VAL A 49 -12.46 3.33 -1.78
C VAL A 49 -12.73 2.61 -0.44
N PHE A 50 -12.68 1.27 -0.42
CA PHE A 50 -13.05 0.41 0.71
C PHE A 50 -11.86 -0.04 1.56
N ALA A 51 -10.79 0.75 1.63
CA ALA A 51 -9.72 0.50 2.58
C ALA A 51 -10.28 0.40 4.01
N ALA A 52 -9.83 -0.60 4.78
CA ALA A 52 -10.32 -0.86 6.14
C ALA A 52 -10.28 0.40 7.03
N GLY A 53 -11.35 0.64 7.79
CA GLY A 53 -11.49 1.83 8.63
C GLY A 53 -11.83 3.13 7.91
N SER A 54 -11.92 3.14 6.57
CA SER A 54 -12.43 4.30 5.83
C SER A 54 -13.85 4.64 6.26
N THR A 55 -14.17 5.94 6.29
CA THR A 55 -15.46 6.43 6.82
C THR A 55 -16.23 7.22 5.79
N ASN A 56 -17.56 7.27 5.94
CA ASN A 56 -18.47 8.07 5.11
C ASN A 56 -18.34 7.76 3.61
N ILE A 57 -18.38 6.47 3.25
CA ILE A 57 -18.24 6.02 1.86
C ILE A 57 -19.63 6.00 1.21
N PRO A 58 -19.93 6.90 0.26
CA PRO A 58 -21.19 6.86 -0.45
C PRO A 58 -21.21 5.70 -1.46
N ILE A 59 -22.35 5.00 -1.53
CA ILE A 59 -22.63 3.98 -2.52
C ILE A 59 -23.70 4.49 -3.47
N TYR A 60 -23.47 4.31 -4.76
CA TYR A 60 -24.36 4.77 -5.81
C TYR A 60 -24.91 3.58 -6.60
N HIS A 61 -26.15 3.74 -7.04
CA HIS A 61 -26.75 2.88 -8.04
C HIS A 61 -26.08 3.11 -9.40
N THR A 62 -26.31 2.18 -10.34
CA THR A 62 -25.79 2.25 -11.71
C THR A 62 -26.32 3.45 -12.51
N ASP A 63 -27.45 4.03 -12.11
CA ASP A 63 -28.00 5.27 -12.69
C ASP A 63 -27.39 6.55 -12.08
N GLY A 64 -26.50 6.42 -11.08
CA GLY A 64 -25.83 7.51 -10.39
C GLY A 64 -26.58 8.08 -9.18
N SER A 65 -27.79 7.59 -8.87
CA SER A 65 -28.49 7.96 -7.64
C SER A 65 -27.85 7.32 -6.40
N LEU A 66 -28.00 7.94 -5.22
CA LEU A 66 -27.37 7.48 -3.98
C LEU A 66 -28.20 6.34 -3.37
N SER A 67 -27.58 5.17 -3.15
CA SER A 67 -28.18 4.06 -2.37
C SER A 67 -28.00 4.30 -0.87
N GLY A 68 -26.81 4.72 -0.43
CA GLY A 68 -26.58 5.02 0.97
C GLY A 68 -25.13 5.36 1.30
N ILE A 69 -24.82 5.42 2.59
CA ILE A 69 -23.46 5.73 3.10
C ILE A 69 -23.03 4.62 4.06
N ILE A 70 -21.85 4.06 3.82
CA ILE A 70 -21.15 3.19 4.77
C ILE A 70 -20.38 4.09 5.75
N ASN A 71 -20.78 4.06 7.02
CA ASN A 71 -20.20 4.94 8.04
C ASN A 71 -18.75 4.58 8.36
N VAL A 72 -18.45 3.29 8.53
CA VAL A 72 -17.11 2.77 8.83
C VAL A 72 -16.94 1.44 8.08
N MET A 73 -15.86 1.32 7.32
CA MET A 73 -15.52 0.10 6.57
C MET A 73 -14.91 -0.98 7.48
N PRO A 74 -15.43 -2.22 7.49
CA PRO A 74 -14.81 -3.34 8.21
C PRO A 74 -13.42 -3.72 7.66
N ASP A 75 -12.58 -4.36 8.49
CA ASP A 75 -11.35 -5.02 8.05
C ASP A 75 -11.59 -6.52 7.82
N PHE A 76 -11.45 -6.98 6.59
CA PHE A 76 -11.62 -8.37 6.18
C PHE A 76 -10.29 -9.13 5.98
N SER A 77 -9.16 -8.56 6.42
CA SER A 77 -7.85 -9.24 6.31
C SER A 77 -7.78 -10.57 7.08
N ALA A 78 -8.60 -10.74 8.12
CA ALA A 78 -8.74 -11.99 8.86
C ALA A 78 -9.50 -13.09 8.09
N ASN A 79 -10.26 -12.75 7.05
CA ASN A 79 -10.90 -13.75 6.20
C ASN A 79 -9.81 -14.45 5.38
N ALA A 80 -9.81 -15.78 5.27
CA ALA A 80 -8.82 -16.49 4.45
C ALA A 80 -9.05 -16.25 2.96
N ASP A 81 -8.03 -16.45 2.13
CA ASP A 81 -8.09 -16.22 0.67
C ASP A 81 -9.14 -17.07 -0.04
N ARG A 82 -9.57 -18.17 0.57
CA ARG A 82 -10.65 -19.02 0.07
C ARG A 82 -12.05 -18.45 0.31
N GLY A 83 -12.18 -17.48 1.21
CA GLY A 83 -13.44 -16.85 1.56
C GLY A 83 -14.43 -17.70 2.39
N ASN A 84 -14.00 -18.87 2.88
CA ASN A 84 -14.84 -19.84 3.58
C ASN A 84 -14.39 -20.11 5.03
N MET A 85 -13.43 -19.37 5.54
CA MET A 85 -13.02 -19.40 6.95
C MET A 85 -12.47 -18.05 7.38
N THR A 86 -12.55 -17.74 8.67
CA THR A 86 -12.04 -16.49 9.24
C THR A 86 -11.10 -16.77 10.41
N LEU A 87 -9.97 -16.07 10.49
CA LEU A 87 -9.02 -16.11 11.60
C LEU A 87 -9.58 -15.34 12.81
N ILE A 88 -9.72 -16.01 13.95
CA ILE A 88 -10.32 -15.44 15.18
C ILE A 88 -9.40 -15.50 16.40
N ASP A 89 -8.32 -16.28 16.30
CA ASP A 89 -7.18 -16.32 17.20
C ASP A 89 -5.92 -16.42 16.33
N PRO A 90 -4.72 -15.99 16.78
CA PRO A 90 -3.50 -16.09 15.96
C PRO A 90 -3.24 -17.44 15.30
N GLN A 91 -3.82 -18.52 15.83
CA GLN A 91 -3.65 -19.87 15.31
C GLN A 91 -4.99 -20.56 14.95
N VAL A 92 -6.15 -19.92 15.10
CA VAL A 92 -7.43 -20.62 14.93
C VAL A 92 -8.32 -19.90 13.96
N THR A 93 -8.82 -20.64 12.98
CA THR A 93 -9.86 -20.19 12.06
C THR A 93 -11.20 -20.84 12.40
N VAL A 94 -12.29 -20.24 11.93
CA VAL A 94 -13.66 -20.75 12.10
C VAL A 94 -14.34 -20.92 10.74
N THR A 95 -15.12 -21.99 10.60
CA THR A 95 -15.91 -22.31 9.40
C THR A 95 -17.14 -23.16 9.76
N ALA A 96 -18.00 -23.45 8.78
CA ALA A 96 -19.17 -24.31 8.98
C ALA A 96 -18.74 -25.79 8.97
N ASP A 97 -19.39 -26.62 9.78
CA ASP A 97 -18.99 -28.02 9.97
C ASP A 97 -19.08 -28.83 8.67
N HIS A 98 -20.14 -28.61 7.91
CA HIS A 98 -20.38 -29.26 6.62
C HIS A 98 -19.41 -28.84 5.51
N VAL A 99 -18.61 -27.79 5.72
CA VAL A 99 -17.55 -27.43 4.77
C VAL A 99 -16.48 -28.51 4.85
N THR A 100 -16.27 -29.20 3.72
CA THR A 100 -15.30 -30.29 3.62
C THR A 100 -13.89 -29.83 4.02
N LYS A 101 -13.04 -30.77 4.41
CA LYS A 101 -11.69 -30.54 4.93
C LYS A 101 -10.91 -29.48 4.14
N ILE A 102 -10.36 -28.49 4.85
CA ILE A 102 -9.58 -27.40 4.26
C ILE A 102 -8.14 -27.53 4.74
N THR A 103 -7.30 -28.14 3.92
CA THR A 103 -5.92 -28.48 4.28
C THR A 103 -5.02 -27.28 4.57
N ASP A 104 -5.28 -26.14 3.92
CA ASP A 104 -4.40 -24.99 3.88
C ASP A 104 -5.17 -23.68 4.04
N ALA A 105 -4.63 -22.77 4.86
CA ALA A 105 -5.09 -21.40 5.01
C ALA A 105 -3.97 -20.42 4.62
N SER A 106 -4.34 -19.39 3.85
CA SER A 106 -3.50 -18.25 3.51
C SER A 106 -4.33 -16.96 3.53
N PHE A 107 -3.66 -15.83 3.70
CA PHE A 107 -4.31 -14.53 3.88
C PHE A 107 -3.79 -13.44 2.93
N GLY A 108 -2.77 -13.76 2.13
CA GLY A 108 -2.09 -12.80 1.28
C GLY A 108 -2.34 -12.94 -0.22
N LYS A 109 -2.86 -14.07 -0.71
CA LYS A 109 -2.96 -14.34 -2.16
C LYS A 109 -3.81 -13.32 -2.90
N ARG A 110 -4.79 -12.71 -2.25
CA ARG A 110 -5.62 -11.68 -2.89
C ARG A 110 -4.88 -10.38 -3.21
N TYR A 111 -3.67 -10.15 -2.67
CA TYR A 111 -2.87 -8.94 -2.90
C TYR A 111 -1.80 -9.12 -3.98
N LEU A 112 -1.72 -10.30 -4.61
CA LEU A 112 -0.74 -10.61 -5.63
C LEU A 112 -0.92 -9.75 -6.89
N GLN A 113 0.20 -9.28 -7.44
CA GLN A 113 0.24 -8.49 -8.68
C GLN A 113 1.24 -9.11 -9.65
N LEU A 114 0.76 -9.72 -10.73
CA LEU A 114 1.65 -10.35 -11.70
C LEU A 114 2.22 -9.32 -12.68
N ASP A 115 3.25 -8.59 -12.25
CA ASP A 115 3.96 -7.55 -13.01
C ASP A 115 5.46 -7.79 -12.92
N SER A 116 6.09 -8.12 -14.06
CA SER A 116 7.52 -8.45 -14.16
C SER A 116 8.46 -7.29 -13.78
N THR A 117 7.95 -6.07 -13.64
CA THR A 117 8.74 -4.93 -13.20
C THR A 117 8.89 -4.85 -11.68
N LEU A 118 8.03 -5.50 -10.89
CA LEU A 118 8.07 -5.39 -9.42
C LEU A 118 9.35 -6.00 -8.84
N PHE A 119 9.65 -7.23 -9.26
CA PHE A 119 10.88 -7.93 -8.94
C PHE A 119 11.10 -9.07 -9.95
N SER A 120 12.27 -9.67 -9.96
CA SER A 120 12.64 -10.71 -10.90
C SER A 120 11.77 -11.96 -10.68
N GLY A 121 11.00 -12.35 -11.69
CA GLY A 121 10.08 -13.48 -11.62
C GLY A 121 8.68 -13.14 -11.12
N ALA A 122 8.36 -11.87 -10.85
CA ALA A 122 7.06 -11.41 -10.36
C ALA A 122 5.89 -11.69 -11.33
N GLU A 123 6.16 -12.04 -12.58
CA GLU A 123 5.16 -12.54 -13.52
C GLU A 123 4.63 -13.96 -13.20
N LYS A 124 5.25 -14.65 -12.23
CA LYS A 124 4.89 -16.03 -11.82
C LYS A 124 4.40 -16.03 -10.37
N SER A 125 3.23 -16.63 -10.13
CA SER A 125 2.67 -16.77 -8.79
C SER A 125 3.58 -17.55 -7.82
N SER A 126 4.39 -18.50 -8.31
CA SER A 126 5.35 -19.25 -7.48
C SER A 126 6.43 -18.38 -6.85
N SER A 127 6.74 -17.23 -7.46
CA SER A 127 7.74 -16.30 -6.93
C SER A 127 7.25 -15.56 -5.68
N TYR A 128 5.97 -15.70 -5.33
CA TYR A 128 5.35 -15.08 -4.16
C TYR A 128 5.29 -15.99 -2.93
N GLU A 129 5.81 -17.22 -2.99
CA GLU A 129 5.84 -18.13 -1.85
C GLU A 129 6.57 -17.54 -0.63
N LEU A 130 7.59 -16.71 -0.85
CA LEU A 130 8.29 -15.99 0.23
C LEU A 130 7.39 -14.94 0.90
N MET A 131 6.42 -14.38 0.19
CA MET A 131 5.59 -13.25 0.62
C MET A 131 4.17 -13.64 1.03
N ASN A 132 3.76 -14.87 0.76
CA ASN A 132 2.44 -15.38 1.13
C ASN A 132 2.60 -16.67 1.92
N GLU A 133 2.38 -16.56 3.23
CA GLU A 133 2.47 -17.71 4.12
C GLU A 133 1.25 -18.63 3.94
N ILE A 134 1.52 -19.94 3.98
CA ILE A 134 0.49 -20.97 4.01
C ILE A 134 0.67 -21.76 5.31
N THR A 135 -0.36 -21.77 6.13
CA THR A 135 -0.45 -22.66 7.29
C THR A 135 -1.37 -23.84 6.97
N LYS A 136 -1.08 -24.99 7.57
CA LYS A 136 -1.88 -26.20 7.42
C LYS A 136 -2.83 -26.37 8.59
N GLU A 137 -3.92 -27.09 8.34
CA GLU A 137 -4.76 -27.64 9.41
C GLU A 137 -3.94 -28.55 10.33
N ALA A 138 -4.09 -28.35 11.64
CA ALA A 138 -3.55 -29.20 12.68
C ALA A 138 -4.63 -30.15 13.19
N TYR A 139 -5.74 -29.59 13.67
CA TYR A 139 -6.85 -30.33 14.27
C TYR A 139 -8.11 -29.48 14.26
N THR A 140 -9.27 -30.13 14.19
CA THR A 140 -10.59 -29.47 14.14
C THR A 140 -11.43 -29.85 15.36
N VAL A 141 -12.13 -28.87 15.93
CA VAL A 141 -13.12 -29.08 17.00
C VAL A 141 -14.49 -28.66 16.48
N THR A 142 -15.49 -29.53 16.59
CA THR A 142 -16.85 -29.26 16.09
C THR A 142 -17.81 -28.94 17.24
N SER A 143 -18.64 -27.91 17.06
CA SER A 143 -19.79 -27.60 17.91
C SER A 143 -21.03 -28.36 17.40
N PRO A 144 -22.01 -28.72 18.26
CA PRO A 144 -23.22 -29.46 17.87
C PRO A 144 -24.08 -28.82 16.77
N GLY A 145 -23.81 -27.58 16.37
CA GLY A 145 -24.58 -26.89 15.34
C GLY A 145 -23.72 -26.31 14.23
N ASP A 146 -23.43 -27.11 13.20
CA ASP A 146 -22.85 -26.69 11.90
C ASP A 146 -21.84 -25.53 12.00
N TYR A 147 -20.92 -25.66 12.93
CA TYR A 147 -19.94 -24.65 13.32
C TYR A 147 -18.72 -25.39 13.88
N LYS A 148 -17.52 -25.04 13.41
CA LYS A 148 -16.28 -25.68 13.85
C LYS A 148 -15.13 -24.70 13.90
N LEU A 149 -14.18 -24.97 14.80
CA LEU A 149 -12.89 -24.30 14.85
C LEU A 149 -11.83 -25.20 14.24
N VAL A 150 -10.96 -24.62 13.43
CA VAL A 150 -9.83 -25.29 12.79
C VAL A 150 -8.55 -24.68 13.34
N ARG A 151 -7.86 -25.43 14.20
CA ARG A 151 -6.54 -25.04 14.69
C ARG A 151 -5.51 -25.23 13.60
N GLN A 152 -4.66 -24.24 13.42
CA GLN A 152 -3.60 -24.22 12.41
C GLN A 152 -2.28 -24.71 13.00
N ARG A 153 -1.39 -25.30 12.18
CA ARG A 153 -0.08 -25.80 12.64
C ARG A 153 0.87 -24.69 13.06
N SER A 154 0.67 -23.47 12.56
CA SER A 154 1.47 -22.31 12.91
C SER A 154 0.60 -21.08 13.16
N ILE A 155 1.14 -20.12 13.92
CA ILE A 155 0.53 -18.79 14.02
C ILE A 155 0.57 -18.09 12.66
N VAL A 156 -0.43 -17.27 12.38
CA VAL A 156 -0.53 -16.50 11.14
C VAL A 156 0.18 -15.17 11.31
N THR A 157 1.11 -14.86 10.40
CA THR A 157 1.83 -13.57 10.40
C THR A 157 1.22 -12.53 9.45
N ASP A 158 0.63 -12.98 8.34
CA ASP A 158 0.06 -12.13 7.28
C ASP A 158 -1.19 -11.33 7.67
N ALA A 159 -1.92 -11.75 8.71
CA ALA A 159 -3.17 -11.13 9.13
C ALA A 159 -3.27 -11.00 10.66
N ALA A 160 -4.06 -10.03 11.11
CA ALA A 160 -4.52 -9.98 12.49
C ALA A 160 -5.80 -10.84 12.62
N PRO A 161 -5.99 -11.56 13.74
CA PRO A 161 -7.27 -12.19 14.02
C PRO A 161 -8.39 -11.15 14.14
N ALA A 162 -9.60 -11.51 13.71
CA ALA A 162 -10.76 -10.66 13.91
C ALA A 162 -11.16 -10.65 15.40
N GLU A 163 -11.44 -9.47 15.95
CA GLU A 163 -11.93 -9.33 17.32
C GLU A 163 -13.30 -10.02 17.46
N LEU A 164 -13.47 -10.85 18.49
CA LEU A 164 -14.73 -11.57 18.75
C LEU A 164 -15.83 -10.64 19.27
N PHE A 165 -17.06 -10.86 18.81
CA PHE A 165 -18.27 -10.20 19.32
C PHE A 165 -18.74 -10.90 20.60
N THR A 166 -18.29 -10.41 21.76
CA THR A 166 -18.53 -11.08 23.06
C THR A 166 -19.77 -10.60 23.80
N ASP A 167 -20.28 -9.40 23.52
CA ASP A 167 -21.49 -8.88 24.17
C ASP A 167 -22.76 -9.42 23.51
N THR A 168 -23.14 -10.64 23.89
CA THR A 168 -24.29 -11.33 23.30
C THR A 168 -25.63 -10.67 23.60
N SER A 169 -25.70 -9.70 24.52
CA SER A 169 -26.93 -8.92 24.79
C SER A 169 -27.38 -8.06 23.60
N GLN A 170 -26.46 -7.78 22.67
CA GLN A 170 -26.73 -7.05 21.45
C GLN A 170 -27.23 -7.93 20.29
N LEU A 171 -27.20 -9.26 20.42
CA LEU A 171 -27.67 -10.18 19.38
C LEU A 171 -29.20 -10.20 19.33
N LYS A 172 -29.78 -9.29 18.56
CA LYS A 172 -31.23 -9.12 18.39
C LYS A 172 -31.57 -8.61 16.99
N ALA A 173 -32.84 -8.68 16.62
CA ALA A 173 -33.35 -8.10 15.38
C ALA A 173 -32.99 -6.60 15.30
N GLY A 174 -32.62 -6.13 14.10
CA GLY A 174 -32.13 -4.78 13.84
C GLY A 174 -30.61 -4.64 13.92
N LEU A 175 -29.86 -5.67 14.34
CA LEU A 175 -28.40 -5.64 14.35
C LEU A 175 -27.84 -5.52 12.93
N GLN A 176 -26.99 -4.53 12.70
CA GLN A 176 -26.29 -4.36 11.44
C GLN A 176 -25.10 -5.32 11.37
N ILE A 177 -24.98 -5.99 10.22
CA ILE A 177 -23.92 -6.94 9.94
C ILE A 177 -23.21 -6.62 8.63
N ALA A 178 -21.97 -7.04 8.53
CA ALA A 178 -21.20 -7.12 7.29
C ALA A 178 -20.87 -8.59 7.02
N ARG A 179 -20.95 -9.02 5.76
CA ARG A 179 -20.52 -10.36 5.35
C ARG A 179 -19.51 -10.27 4.22
N VAL A 180 -18.60 -11.23 4.16
CA VAL A 180 -17.68 -11.42 3.03
C VAL A 180 -17.51 -12.91 2.76
N GLY A 181 -17.51 -13.33 1.50
CA GLY A 181 -17.35 -14.74 1.13
C GLY A 181 -16.88 -14.96 -0.30
N GLY A 182 -16.51 -16.21 -0.58
CA GLY A 182 -16.03 -16.67 -1.89
C GLY A 182 -16.94 -17.72 -2.56
N GLY A 183 -18.27 -17.68 -2.28
CA GLY A 183 -19.30 -18.65 -2.72
C GLY A 183 -19.72 -18.60 -4.18
N TYR A 184 -21.02 -18.47 -4.56
CA TYR A 184 -21.54 -18.19 -5.96
C TYR A 184 -22.13 -16.72 -6.29
N PHE A 185 -21.74 -16.01 -7.38
CA PHE A 185 -21.76 -14.57 -7.84
C PHE A 185 -22.92 -14.52 -8.77
N THR A 186 -23.99 -14.02 -8.22
CA THR A 186 -25.27 -13.94 -8.87
C THR A 186 -25.80 -12.54 -8.65
N VAL A 187 -26.59 -12.08 -9.60
CA VAL A 187 -27.29 -10.81 -9.53
C VAL A 187 -28.77 -11.15 -9.45
N ALA A 188 -29.46 -10.62 -8.45
CA ALA A 188 -30.90 -10.76 -8.31
C ALA A 188 -31.58 -9.91 -9.39
N THR A 189 -32.47 -10.52 -10.18
CA THR A 189 -33.18 -9.85 -11.29
C THR A 189 -34.69 -9.81 -11.09
N GLY A 190 -35.16 -10.29 -9.93
CA GLY A 190 -36.56 -10.33 -9.55
C GLY A 190 -36.82 -11.28 -8.39
N VAL A 191 -38.10 -11.43 -8.04
CA VAL A 191 -38.52 -12.31 -6.95
C VAL A 191 -38.15 -13.76 -7.25
N GLY A 192 -37.30 -14.35 -6.39
CA GLY A 192 -36.78 -15.72 -6.56
C GLY A 192 -36.01 -15.96 -7.87
N LYS A 193 -35.56 -14.89 -8.55
CA LYS A 193 -34.81 -14.97 -9.81
C LYS A 193 -33.45 -14.30 -9.68
N SER A 194 -32.43 -14.98 -10.21
CA SER A 194 -31.08 -14.46 -10.30
C SER A 194 -30.38 -15.00 -11.54
N THR A 195 -29.36 -14.28 -12.00
CA THR A 195 -28.46 -14.70 -13.08
C THR A 195 -27.03 -14.72 -12.57
N PRO A 196 -26.12 -15.55 -13.12
CA PRO A 196 -24.69 -15.40 -12.85
C PRO A 196 -24.21 -13.97 -13.15
N ALA A 197 -23.33 -13.44 -12.32
CA ALA A 197 -22.61 -12.20 -12.64
C ALA A 197 -21.65 -12.43 -13.83
N GLU A 198 -21.11 -11.34 -14.38
CA GLU A 198 -20.05 -11.38 -15.40
C GLU A 198 -18.90 -12.29 -14.95
N TYR A 199 -18.20 -12.93 -15.90
CA TYR A 199 -17.21 -13.95 -15.58
C TYR A 199 -16.07 -13.40 -14.74
N ILE A 200 -15.96 -13.98 -13.55
CA ILE A 200 -14.91 -13.66 -12.60
C ILE A 200 -13.99 -14.90 -12.53
N PRO A 201 -12.73 -14.81 -13.01
CA PRO A 201 -11.84 -15.96 -13.06
C PRO A 201 -11.60 -16.53 -11.66
N HIS A 202 -11.90 -17.82 -11.52
CA HIS A 202 -11.66 -18.60 -10.30
C HIS A 202 -10.21 -19.10 -10.33
N PHE A 203 -9.39 -18.76 -9.33
CA PHE A 203 -8.01 -19.24 -9.26
C PHE A 203 -7.99 -20.66 -8.64
N GLY A 204 -8.41 -21.66 -9.42
CA GLY A 204 -8.35 -23.08 -9.02
C GLY A 204 -9.31 -23.48 -7.90
N GLN A 205 -9.21 -24.74 -7.46
CA GLN A 205 -10.06 -25.35 -6.42
C GLN A 205 -9.89 -24.62 -5.07
N GLY A 206 -10.78 -23.67 -4.80
CA GLY A 206 -10.95 -23.06 -3.49
C GLY A 206 -10.27 -21.71 -3.28
N SER A 207 -9.57 -21.11 -4.24
CA SER A 207 -9.13 -19.70 -4.15
C SER A 207 -9.96 -18.85 -5.12
N GLY A 208 -11.14 -18.42 -4.66
CA GLY A 208 -12.02 -17.53 -5.39
C GLY A 208 -11.85 -16.07 -4.92
N PRO A 209 -12.07 -15.07 -5.79
CA PRO A 209 -12.17 -13.69 -5.35
C PRO A 209 -13.34 -13.51 -4.39
N THR A 210 -13.20 -12.59 -3.45
CA THR A 210 -14.21 -12.35 -2.42
C THR A 210 -15.12 -11.19 -2.81
N ALA A 211 -16.36 -11.25 -2.36
CA ALA A 211 -17.27 -10.11 -2.35
C ALA A 211 -18.06 -10.08 -1.05
N GLY A 212 -18.68 -8.94 -0.78
CA GLY A 212 -19.43 -8.75 0.45
C GLY A 212 -20.37 -7.57 0.40
N GLY A 213 -21.08 -7.37 1.50
CA GLY A 213 -21.96 -6.23 1.71
C GLY A 213 -22.45 -6.15 3.14
N LEU A 214 -23.38 -5.24 3.37
CA LEU A 214 -24.01 -4.98 4.65
C LEU A 214 -25.43 -5.52 4.66
N ASN A 215 -25.94 -5.90 5.83
CA ASN A 215 -27.35 -6.31 5.98
C ASN A 215 -27.85 -5.96 7.38
N ILE A 216 -29.18 -6.04 7.58
CA ILE A 216 -29.82 -5.94 8.89
C ILE A 216 -30.42 -7.28 9.26
N VAL A 217 -30.09 -7.78 10.46
CA VAL A 217 -30.64 -9.01 11.00
C VAL A 217 -32.14 -8.86 11.25
N GLY A 218 -32.94 -9.79 10.71
CA GLY A 218 -34.40 -9.81 10.88
C GLY A 218 -34.85 -10.60 12.11
N ASN A 219 -34.18 -11.71 12.43
CA ASN A 219 -34.55 -12.56 13.57
C ASN A 219 -33.31 -13.17 14.23
N VAL A 220 -33.38 -13.36 15.55
CA VAL A 220 -32.34 -14.01 16.36
C VAL A 220 -33.00 -15.01 17.31
N THR A 221 -32.50 -16.23 17.34
CA THR A 221 -32.91 -17.26 18.30
C THR A 221 -31.70 -17.88 18.99
N LEU A 222 -31.81 -18.14 20.28
CA LEU A 222 -30.84 -18.91 21.04
C LEU A 222 -31.36 -20.33 21.23
N GLY A 223 -30.64 -21.32 20.70
CA GLY A 223 -30.96 -22.73 20.89
C GLY A 223 -30.64 -23.21 22.31
N SER A 224 -31.25 -24.32 22.73
CA SER A 224 -30.93 -24.97 24.02
C SER A 224 -29.49 -25.48 24.10
N ASN A 225 -28.81 -25.60 22.96
CA ASN A 225 -27.40 -25.94 22.82
C ASN A 225 -26.46 -24.73 22.96
N GLY A 226 -26.97 -23.53 23.26
CA GLY A 226 -26.15 -22.31 23.42
C GLY A 226 -25.80 -21.60 22.11
N ILE A 227 -26.24 -22.13 20.96
CA ILE A 227 -25.92 -21.59 19.64
C ILE A 227 -26.96 -20.55 19.23
N TYR A 228 -26.49 -19.39 18.78
CA TYR A 228 -27.33 -18.37 18.18
C TYR A 228 -27.56 -18.67 16.70
N THR A 229 -28.81 -18.65 16.26
CA THR A 229 -29.20 -18.63 14.85
C THR A 229 -29.73 -17.24 14.52
N LEU A 230 -29.10 -16.59 13.55
CA LEU A 230 -29.51 -15.28 13.06
C LEU A 230 -29.96 -15.41 11.62
N THR A 231 -31.05 -14.73 11.26
CA THR A 231 -31.54 -14.72 9.89
C THR A 231 -31.86 -13.34 9.37
N TYR A 232 -31.67 -13.16 8.06
CA TYR A 232 -32.22 -12.03 7.32
C TYR A 232 -32.71 -12.50 5.96
N LYS A 233 -33.59 -11.70 5.37
CA LYS A 233 -34.17 -11.95 4.04
C LYS A 233 -33.56 -10.97 3.06
N PHE A 234 -33.13 -11.44 1.89
CA PHE A 234 -32.63 -10.57 0.84
C PHE A 234 -33.83 -10.00 0.06
N THR A 235 -34.06 -8.69 0.15
CA THR A 235 -35.27 -8.03 -0.35
C THR A 235 -34.98 -7.06 -1.49
N SER A 236 -35.99 -6.78 -2.30
CA SER A 236 -35.90 -5.75 -3.35
C SER A 236 -35.78 -4.34 -2.76
N ASP A 237 -36.48 -4.08 -1.65
CA ASP A 237 -36.29 -2.88 -0.83
C ASP A 237 -34.91 -2.92 -0.17
N GLU A 238 -34.06 -1.93 -0.46
CA GLU A 238 -32.77 -1.77 0.18
C GLU A 238 -32.92 -1.53 1.71
N LYS A 239 -32.09 -2.22 2.50
CA LYS A 239 -32.03 -2.11 3.97
C LYS A 239 -30.75 -1.45 4.45
N THR A 240 -29.72 -1.44 3.62
CA THR A 240 -28.43 -0.81 3.86
C THR A 240 -27.90 -0.19 2.57
N ALA A 241 -26.76 0.51 2.65
CA ALA A 241 -26.10 1.09 1.49
C ALA A 241 -25.57 0.06 0.47
N LEU A 242 -25.45 -1.23 0.85
CA LEU A 242 -24.88 -2.27 -0.01
C LEU A 242 -25.37 -3.65 0.43
N ASP A 243 -26.66 -3.93 0.22
CA ASP A 243 -27.26 -5.22 0.59
C ASP A 243 -26.65 -6.38 -0.19
N ALA A 244 -26.30 -7.47 0.51
CA ALA A 244 -25.70 -8.64 -0.12
C ALA A 244 -26.26 -9.94 0.45
N GLY A 245 -26.67 -10.87 -0.41
CA GLY A 245 -27.06 -12.23 -0.05
C GLY A 245 -25.92 -13.24 -0.18
N ALA A 246 -26.17 -14.51 0.11
CA ALA A 246 -25.21 -15.62 0.03
C ALA A 246 -25.73 -16.76 -0.84
N ARG A 247 -24.81 -17.52 -1.44
CA ARG A 247 -25.08 -18.61 -2.38
C ARG A 247 -24.21 -19.83 -2.07
N PRO A 248 -24.43 -21.01 -2.69
CA PRO A 248 -23.59 -22.17 -2.41
C PRO A 248 -22.11 -21.84 -2.60
N GLY A 249 -21.26 -22.38 -1.72
CA GLY A 249 -19.85 -22.01 -1.59
C GLY A 249 -19.57 -20.87 -0.58
N ASP A 250 -20.57 -20.08 -0.17
CA ASP A 250 -20.42 -19.08 0.89
C ASP A 250 -20.47 -19.71 2.30
N SER A 251 -20.67 -21.02 2.39
CA SER A 251 -20.66 -21.76 3.65
C SER A 251 -19.35 -21.54 4.41
N GLY A 252 -19.45 -21.20 5.69
CA GLY A 252 -18.31 -20.88 6.55
C GLY A 252 -17.75 -19.47 6.39
N SER A 253 -18.28 -18.68 5.44
CA SER A 253 -17.84 -17.29 5.23
C SER A 253 -18.15 -16.39 6.44
N GLY A 254 -17.26 -15.43 6.71
CA GLY A 254 -17.30 -14.63 7.94
C GLY A 254 -18.43 -13.60 7.96
N VAL A 255 -18.92 -13.33 9.18
CA VAL A 255 -19.94 -12.32 9.47
C VAL A 255 -19.47 -11.46 10.65
N TRP A 256 -19.40 -10.14 10.43
CA TRP A 256 -19.10 -9.14 11.45
C TRP A 256 -20.37 -8.41 11.85
N ALA A 257 -20.53 -8.10 13.13
CA ALA A 257 -21.58 -7.25 13.63
C ALA A 257 -21.02 -5.91 14.10
N TRP A 258 -21.81 -4.86 13.95
CA TRP A 258 -21.50 -3.55 14.49
C TRP A 258 -21.79 -3.54 15.99
N ASP A 259 -20.74 -3.40 16.80
CA ASP A 259 -20.86 -3.23 18.25
C ASP A 259 -21.10 -1.75 18.58
N ASN A 260 -22.30 -1.45 19.08
CA ASN A 260 -22.70 -0.07 19.38
C ASN A 260 -21.99 0.51 20.61
N ILE A 261 -21.39 -0.32 21.46
CA ILE A 261 -20.67 0.14 22.65
C ILE A 261 -19.26 0.60 22.25
N SER A 262 -18.53 -0.24 21.53
CA SER A 262 -17.17 0.10 21.07
C SER A 262 -17.13 0.91 19.78
N GLN A 263 -18.26 1.04 19.07
CA GLN A 263 -18.35 1.69 17.76
C GLN A 263 -17.38 1.06 16.75
N SER A 264 -17.38 -0.27 16.69
CA SER A 264 -16.46 -1.05 15.85
C SER A 264 -17.11 -2.32 15.30
N TRP A 265 -16.53 -2.86 14.22
CA TRP A 265 -16.92 -4.15 13.65
C TRP A 265 -16.22 -5.29 14.37
N LYS A 266 -16.99 -6.26 14.89
CA LYS A 266 -16.45 -7.48 15.53
C LYS A 266 -17.01 -8.74 14.89
N PHE A 267 -16.18 -9.76 14.80
CA PHE A 267 -16.56 -11.05 14.26
C PHE A 267 -17.61 -11.72 15.15
N MET A 268 -18.79 -11.93 14.57
CA MET A 268 -19.93 -12.51 15.27
C MET A 268 -20.04 -14.00 15.01
N GLY A 269 -19.84 -14.43 13.77
CA GLY A 269 -20.08 -15.81 13.39
C GLY A 269 -19.92 -16.03 11.90
N ILE A 270 -20.57 -17.08 11.40
CA ILE A 270 -20.40 -17.55 10.02
C ILE A 270 -21.73 -17.73 9.32
N HIS A 271 -21.71 -17.70 7.99
CA HIS A 271 -22.80 -18.19 7.18
C HIS A 271 -22.84 -19.73 7.17
N THR A 272 -24.02 -20.32 7.33
CA THR A 272 -24.21 -21.80 7.39
C THR A 272 -25.13 -22.32 6.28
N ALA A 273 -26.23 -21.64 6.00
CA ALA A 273 -27.28 -22.17 5.14
C ALA A 273 -28.16 -21.06 4.59
N HIS A 274 -28.96 -21.41 3.59
CA HIS A 274 -30.01 -20.57 3.05
C HIS A 274 -31.28 -21.39 2.77
N SER A 275 -32.43 -20.72 2.71
CA SER A 275 -33.70 -21.30 2.26
C SER A 275 -34.38 -20.37 1.24
N GLY A 276 -35.23 -20.94 0.40
CA GLY A 276 -35.85 -20.24 -0.73
C GLY A 276 -34.95 -20.12 -1.96
N ASP A 277 -35.50 -19.48 -2.98
CA ASP A 277 -34.85 -19.33 -4.29
C ASP A 277 -33.94 -18.10 -4.32
N ALA A 278 -32.85 -18.19 -5.09
CA ALA A 278 -31.92 -17.09 -5.24
C ALA A 278 -32.55 -15.94 -6.04
N GLY A 279 -32.76 -14.81 -5.37
CA GLY A 279 -33.35 -13.60 -5.90
C GLY A 279 -33.99 -12.79 -4.77
N TYR A 280 -34.64 -11.69 -5.13
CA TYR A 280 -35.33 -10.86 -4.14
C TYR A 280 -36.49 -11.62 -3.49
N ASP A 281 -36.78 -11.27 -2.23
CA ASP A 281 -37.99 -11.61 -1.50
C ASP A 281 -38.33 -13.11 -1.37
N SER A 282 -37.39 -14.01 -1.73
CA SER A 282 -37.49 -15.46 -1.59
C SER A 282 -36.34 -16.01 -0.72
N LEU A 283 -35.14 -15.46 -0.88
CA LEU A 283 -33.95 -15.95 -0.19
C LEU A 283 -33.89 -15.50 1.27
N THR A 284 -33.86 -16.48 2.19
CA THR A 284 -33.55 -16.27 3.62
C THR A 284 -32.21 -16.89 3.95
N LEU A 285 -31.38 -16.16 4.67
CA LEU A 285 -30.00 -16.55 4.98
C LEU A 285 -29.86 -16.83 6.47
N TYR A 286 -29.09 -17.87 6.79
CA TYR A 286 -28.87 -18.35 8.15
C TYR A 286 -27.39 -18.19 8.51
N MET A 287 -27.17 -17.64 9.69
CA MET A 287 -25.85 -17.43 10.28
C MET A 287 -25.82 -18.06 11.67
N ARG A 288 -24.66 -18.57 12.07
CA ARG A 288 -24.46 -19.18 13.39
C ARG A 288 -23.33 -18.51 14.14
N ALA A 289 -23.56 -18.32 15.43
CA ALA A 289 -22.58 -17.82 16.38
C ALA A 289 -22.64 -18.67 17.66
N ASP A 290 -21.48 -19.07 18.16
CA ASP A 290 -21.35 -19.81 19.42
C ASP A 290 -20.24 -19.20 20.30
N PRO A 291 -20.45 -17.98 20.85
CA PRO A 291 -19.36 -17.22 21.46
C PRO A 291 -18.80 -17.89 22.73
N GLY A 292 -19.66 -18.52 23.53
CA GLY A 292 -19.27 -19.21 24.76
C GLY A 292 -18.37 -20.41 24.48
N TRP A 293 -18.84 -21.33 23.64
CA TRP A 293 -18.07 -22.51 23.25
C TRP A 293 -16.79 -22.13 22.51
N THR A 294 -16.82 -21.10 21.66
CA THR A 294 -15.62 -20.60 20.96
C THR A 294 -14.55 -20.20 21.96
N GLN A 295 -14.89 -19.39 22.96
CA GLN A 295 -13.93 -18.93 23.96
C GLN A 295 -13.39 -20.07 24.83
N GLU A 296 -14.26 -21.01 25.24
CA GLU A 296 -13.87 -22.21 25.99
C GLU A 296 -12.91 -23.10 25.19
N THR A 297 -13.19 -23.30 23.90
CA THR A 297 -12.36 -24.11 23.00
C THR A 297 -10.99 -23.46 22.79
N LEU A 298 -10.93 -22.15 22.54
CA LEU A 298 -9.66 -21.42 22.45
C LEU A 298 -8.83 -21.54 23.73
N ASN A 299 -9.48 -21.44 24.90
CA ASN A 299 -8.81 -21.59 26.19
C ASN A 299 -8.25 -23.01 26.38
N SER A 300 -8.95 -24.03 25.87
CA SER A 300 -8.55 -25.44 25.98
C SER A 300 -7.23 -25.77 25.28
N PHE A 301 -6.78 -24.93 24.34
CA PHE A 301 -5.50 -25.13 23.65
C PHE A 301 -4.27 -24.74 24.48
N ASN A 302 -4.44 -24.21 25.70
CA ASN A 302 -3.33 -23.75 26.53
C ASN A 302 -3.06 -24.71 27.69
N ASP A 303 -1.76 -24.94 27.97
CA ASP A 303 -1.33 -25.45 29.26
C ASP A 303 -1.37 -24.32 30.32
N PRO A 304 -1.35 -24.64 31.63
CA PRO A 304 -1.25 -23.64 32.68
C PRO A 304 -0.05 -22.70 32.49
N SER A 305 -0.24 -21.41 32.76
CA SER A 305 0.85 -20.43 32.65
C SER A 305 2.00 -20.72 33.62
N VAL A 306 3.23 -20.60 33.13
CA VAL A 306 4.46 -20.78 33.91
C VAL A 306 4.97 -19.39 34.31
N ASN A 307 5.01 -19.11 35.61
CA ASN A 307 5.39 -17.80 36.15
C ASN A 307 6.63 -17.90 37.03
N THR A 308 7.67 -17.14 36.69
CA THR A 308 8.88 -17.00 37.51
C THR A 308 8.65 -15.99 38.64
N LEU A 309 9.41 -16.16 39.73
CA LEU A 309 9.38 -15.23 40.87
C LEU A 309 10.45 -14.15 40.76
N LYS A 310 11.58 -14.46 40.09
CA LYS A 310 12.70 -13.54 39.89
C LYS A 310 13.19 -13.60 38.45
N ALA A 311 13.70 -12.48 37.94
CA ALA A 311 14.33 -12.42 36.62
C ALA A 311 15.58 -13.32 36.47
N SER A 312 16.17 -13.77 37.59
CA SER A 312 17.28 -14.73 37.62
C SER A 312 16.84 -16.19 37.58
N ASP A 313 15.53 -16.47 37.63
CA ASP A 313 15.03 -17.84 37.61
C ASP A 313 15.32 -18.50 36.24
N VAL A 314 15.65 -19.78 36.29
CA VAL A 314 15.88 -20.61 35.10
C VAL A 314 14.80 -21.67 35.03
N ILE A 315 14.11 -21.72 33.89
CA ILE A 315 13.20 -22.80 33.51
C ILE A 315 14.00 -23.77 32.64
N TYR A 316 14.24 -24.97 33.13
CA TYR A 316 14.87 -26.02 32.35
C TYR A 316 13.80 -26.82 31.61
N ILE A 317 13.93 -26.92 30.28
CA ILE A 317 13.10 -27.82 29.48
C ILE A 317 13.87 -29.11 29.20
N GLY A 318 13.34 -30.21 29.74
CA GLY A 318 13.91 -31.54 29.70
C GLY A 318 13.66 -32.28 28.38
N ASN A 319 13.87 -33.60 28.39
CA ASN A 319 13.53 -34.45 27.24
C ASN A 319 12.02 -34.47 27.02
N GLN A 320 11.63 -34.43 25.75
CA GLN A 320 10.28 -34.76 25.30
C GLN A 320 10.17 -36.27 25.09
N ASN A 321 9.07 -36.88 25.54
CA ASN A 321 8.73 -38.25 25.22
C ASN A 321 8.39 -38.35 23.73
N ILE A 322 9.15 -39.18 23.01
CA ILE A 322 9.04 -39.29 21.55
C ILE A 322 7.70 -39.89 21.08
N TYR A 323 6.99 -40.64 21.94
CA TYR A 323 5.74 -41.31 21.61
C TYR A 323 4.51 -40.49 21.99
N SER A 324 4.53 -39.80 23.15
CA SER A 324 3.39 -39.00 23.59
C SER A 324 3.52 -37.51 23.28
N GLY A 325 4.73 -37.01 23.00
CA GLY A 325 5.01 -35.57 22.86
C GLY A 325 5.05 -34.81 24.19
N GLU A 326 4.81 -35.47 25.32
CA GLU A 326 4.84 -34.85 26.64
C GLU A 326 6.27 -34.60 27.12
N GLY A 327 6.49 -33.51 27.86
CA GLY A 327 7.75 -33.27 28.55
C GLY A 327 7.58 -32.44 29.81
N ASP A 328 8.69 -32.20 30.49
CA ASP A 328 8.69 -31.53 31.79
C ASP A 328 9.52 -30.24 31.76
N LEU A 329 8.92 -29.15 32.26
CA LEU A 329 9.61 -27.92 32.66
C LEU A 329 9.97 -28.01 34.14
N THR A 330 11.21 -27.69 34.48
CA THR A 330 11.65 -27.58 35.89
C THR A 330 11.91 -26.13 36.26
N LEU A 331 11.17 -25.62 37.25
CA LEU A 331 11.32 -24.27 37.78
C LEU A 331 11.35 -24.32 39.31
N ASN A 332 12.42 -23.84 39.93
CA ASN A 332 12.58 -23.79 41.39
C ASN A 332 12.30 -25.14 42.09
N GLY A 333 12.75 -26.24 41.47
CA GLY A 333 12.56 -27.61 41.97
C GLY A 333 11.16 -28.18 41.77
N LYS A 334 10.24 -27.44 41.14
CA LYS A 334 8.91 -27.93 40.75
C LYS A 334 8.90 -28.35 39.29
N THR A 335 8.24 -29.47 39.03
CA THR A 335 7.99 -29.99 37.68
C THR A 335 6.62 -29.52 37.19
N ILE A 336 6.58 -29.01 35.96
CA ILE A 336 5.37 -28.59 35.26
C ILE A 336 5.34 -29.35 33.93
N ARG A 337 4.31 -30.15 33.71
CA ARG A 337 4.10 -30.91 32.47
C ARG A 337 3.73 -29.96 31.33
N TYR A 338 4.29 -30.19 30.16
CA TYR A 338 3.86 -29.58 28.90
C TYR A 338 3.52 -30.65 27.85
N HIS A 339 2.71 -30.27 26.86
CA HIS A 339 2.27 -31.16 25.79
C HIS A 339 2.70 -30.63 24.41
N GLY A 340 3.75 -31.22 23.83
CA GLY A 340 4.13 -31.00 22.44
C GLY A 340 3.67 -32.14 21.53
N ILE A 341 4.36 -32.36 20.42
CA ILE A 341 4.03 -33.42 19.45
C ILE A 341 4.96 -34.63 19.57
N ALA A 342 4.43 -35.81 19.31
CA ALA A 342 5.23 -37.02 19.19
C ALA A 342 6.24 -36.90 18.04
N THR A 343 7.50 -37.26 18.31
CA THR A 343 8.60 -37.18 17.34
C THR A 343 9.06 -38.55 16.85
N TYR A 344 8.35 -39.62 17.22
CA TYR A 344 8.61 -40.97 16.72
C TYR A 344 8.40 -41.07 15.20
N PHE A 345 7.37 -40.42 14.67
CA PHE A 345 7.10 -40.32 13.24
C PHE A 345 7.79 -39.10 12.62
N PRO A 346 8.33 -39.21 11.40
CA PRO A 346 8.85 -38.07 10.67
C PRO A 346 7.72 -37.07 10.38
N LYS A 347 8.07 -35.78 10.29
CA LYS A 347 7.09 -34.68 10.10
C LYS A 347 6.14 -34.87 8.90
N SER A 348 6.58 -35.58 7.86
CA SER A 348 5.79 -35.87 6.66
C SER A 348 4.70 -36.93 6.86
N GLU A 349 4.79 -37.74 7.92
CA GLU A 349 3.86 -38.85 8.22
C GLU A 349 2.89 -38.51 9.35
N ARG A 350 2.98 -37.31 9.93
CA ARG A 350 2.11 -36.89 11.03
C ARG A 350 0.71 -36.53 10.54
N GLU A 351 -0.29 -37.18 11.11
CA GLU A 351 -1.71 -36.98 10.84
C GLU A 351 -2.34 -35.97 11.81
N GLU A 352 -3.62 -35.66 11.68
CA GLU A 352 -4.30 -34.62 12.48
C GLU A 352 -4.44 -35.01 13.95
N GLU A 353 -4.67 -36.29 14.22
CA GLU A 353 -4.78 -36.85 15.56
C GLU A 353 -3.48 -36.65 16.37
N ASP A 354 -2.32 -36.58 15.71
CA ASP A 354 -1.03 -36.32 16.36
C ASP A 354 -0.93 -34.88 16.94
N TYR A 355 -1.75 -33.95 16.44
CA TYR A 355 -1.76 -32.55 16.88
C TYR A 355 -2.81 -32.26 17.96
N GLU A 356 -3.78 -33.16 18.17
CA GLU A 356 -4.93 -32.96 19.08
C GLU A 356 -4.49 -32.61 20.51
N THR A 357 -3.43 -33.27 20.98
CA THR A 357 -2.93 -33.13 22.36
C THR A 357 -1.98 -31.95 22.56
N ASN A 358 -1.49 -31.33 21.47
CA ASN A 358 -0.49 -30.26 21.57
C ASN A 358 -1.09 -29.04 22.31
N LYS A 359 -0.29 -28.36 23.13
CA LYS A 359 -0.74 -27.19 23.89
C LYS A 359 0.18 -26.00 23.71
N ASN A 360 -0.39 -24.81 23.81
CA ASN A 360 0.35 -23.56 23.87
C ASN A 360 0.97 -23.40 25.25
N LEU A 361 2.15 -22.80 25.31
CA LEU A 361 2.82 -22.43 26.56
C LEU A 361 2.82 -20.92 26.77
N ILE A 362 2.55 -20.50 28.00
CA ILE A 362 2.46 -19.10 28.37
C ILE A 362 3.46 -18.84 29.50
N PHE A 363 4.46 -18.01 29.25
CA PHE A 363 5.50 -17.62 30.19
C PHE A 363 5.25 -16.20 30.70
N GLY A 364 5.24 -16.03 32.02
CA GLY A 364 5.03 -14.73 32.68
C GLY A 364 5.88 -14.60 33.94
N GLY A 365 5.40 -13.82 34.90
CA GLY A 365 6.10 -13.54 36.15
C GLY A 365 7.19 -12.49 35.99
N ALA A 366 8.28 -12.59 36.74
CA ALA A 366 9.37 -11.60 36.73
C ALA A 366 10.32 -11.70 35.51
N GLY A 367 10.04 -12.60 34.55
CA GLY A 367 10.96 -12.92 33.46
C GLY A 367 11.99 -13.98 33.85
N GLY A 368 12.90 -14.36 32.96
CA GLY A 368 13.92 -15.37 33.28
C GLY A 368 14.65 -15.96 32.08
N THR A 369 15.28 -17.11 32.28
CA THR A 369 15.91 -17.89 31.21
C THR A 369 15.13 -19.17 30.97
N LEU A 370 14.69 -19.42 29.73
CA LEU A 370 14.22 -20.73 29.27
C LEU A 370 15.40 -21.47 28.62
N GLN A 371 15.95 -22.46 29.32
CA GLN A 371 17.15 -23.17 28.89
C GLN A 371 16.82 -24.58 28.39
N LEU A 372 17.14 -24.86 27.13
CA LEU A 372 17.04 -26.18 26.53
C LEU A 372 18.13 -27.08 27.11
N THR A 373 17.72 -28.21 27.68
CA THR A 373 18.67 -29.23 28.18
C THR A 373 18.75 -30.46 27.27
N ALA A 374 17.77 -30.62 26.38
CA ALA A 374 17.62 -31.73 25.44
C ALA A 374 17.51 -31.25 23.97
N PRO A 375 17.88 -32.09 22.99
CA PRO A 375 17.62 -31.85 21.57
C PRO A 375 16.18 -32.24 21.16
N ASN A 376 15.79 -31.89 19.93
CA ASN A 376 14.57 -32.34 19.25
C ASN A 376 13.25 -32.00 19.96
N LEU A 377 13.17 -30.84 20.60
CA LEU A 377 11.91 -30.38 21.20
C LEU A 377 10.99 -29.88 20.10
N ASP A 378 9.79 -30.43 20.02
CA ASP A 378 8.80 -30.06 19.01
C ASP A 378 7.44 -29.87 19.67
N MET A 379 6.96 -28.63 19.72
CA MET A 379 5.65 -28.32 20.29
C MET A 379 4.51 -28.64 19.30
N GLY A 380 4.81 -29.05 18.06
CA GLY A 380 3.82 -29.27 17.02
C GLY A 380 3.03 -27.99 16.75
N ALA A 381 1.72 -28.04 16.99
CA ALA A 381 0.84 -26.87 16.92
C ALA A 381 0.85 -26.00 18.21
N GLY A 382 1.73 -26.24 19.17
CA GLY A 382 1.88 -25.39 20.36
C GLY A 382 2.64 -24.09 20.07
N SER A 383 2.03 -22.95 20.35
CA SER A 383 2.69 -21.62 20.33
C SER A 383 3.31 -21.28 21.68
N LEU A 384 4.25 -20.31 21.69
CA LEU A 384 4.93 -19.83 22.89
C LEU A 384 4.60 -18.35 23.12
N THR A 385 3.88 -18.06 24.18
CA THR A 385 3.49 -16.69 24.57
C THR A 385 4.36 -16.17 25.69
N PHE A 386 4.89 -14.95 25.56
CA PHE A 386 5.73 -14.29 26.56
C PHE A 386 5.07 -13.00 27.04
N LYS A 387 4.79 -12.93 28.34
CA LYS A 387 4.22 -11.77 29.05
C LYS A 387 5.27 -10.90 29.76
N SER A 388 6.51 -11.38 29.83
CA SER A 388 7.65 -10.74 30.53
C SER A 388 8.94 -10.99 29.74
N ASP A 389 10.03 -10.39 30.17
CA ASP A 389 11.33 -10.53 29.51
C ASP A 389 11.94 -11.93 29.69
N TYR A 390 12.37 -12.57 28.60
CA TYR A 390 12.99 -13.90 28.65
C TYR A 390 14.21 -14.05 27.75
N ILE A 391 15.15 -14.90 28.16
CA ILE A 391 16.25 -15.39 27.33
C ILE A 391 15.97 -16.84 26.95
N LEU A 392 15.99 -17.16 25.65
CA LEU A 392 16.00 -18.54 25.17
C LEU A 392 17.44 -18.99 24.98
N SER A 393 17.84 -20.03 25.70
CA SER A 393 19.21 -20.52 25.75
C SER A 393 19.30 -21.98 25.33
N ASP A 394 20.27 -22.30 24.48
CA ASP A 394 20.61 -23.68 24.11
C ASP A 394 21.57 -24.34 25.13
N GLY A 395 21.91 -23.63 26.21
CA GLY A 395 22.86 -24.08 27.22
C GLY A 395 24.27 -24.32 26.67
N GLY A 396 24.66 -23.61 25.61
CA GLY A 396 25.96 -23.71 24.95
C GLY A 396 26.07 -24.85 23.93
N ASN A 397 24.96 -25.50 23.58
CA ASN A 397 24.94 -26.55 22.56
C ASN A 397 23.98 -26.19 21.43
N SER A 398 24.53 -25.73 20.30
CA SER A 398 23.79 -25.30 19.12
C SER A 398 22.98 -26.41 18.42
N SER A 399 23.14 -27.68 18.82
CA SER A 399 22.26 -28.76 18.37
C SER A 399 20.90 -28.76 19.08
N ARG A 400 20.76 -28.04 20.20
CA ARG A 400 19.49 -27.97 20.95
C ARG A 400 18.57 -26.94 20.30
N ARG A 401 17.38 -27.41 19.93
CA ARG A 401 16.39 -26.67 19.17
C ARG A 401 15.01 -26.92 19.74
N MET A 402 14.14 -25.95 19.49
CA MET A 402 12.74 -26.01 19.85
C MET A 402 11.91 -25.53 18.67
N ASN A 403 11.16 -26.43 18.07
CA ASN A 403 10.16 -26.11 17.06
C ASN A 403 8.83 -25.79 17.73
N SER A 404 8.15 -24.76 17.24
CA SER A 404 6.85 -24.35 17.74
C SER A 404 6.01 -23.76 16.62
N ALA A 405 4.73 -23.54 16.91
CA ALA A 405 3.85 -22.83 16.01
C ALA A 405 4.26 -21.36 15.81
N GLY A 406 5.04 -20.79 16.75
CA GLY A 406 5.56 -19.43 16.71
C GLY A 406 5.61 -18.76 18.09
N TYR A 407 6.17 -17.55 18.11
CA TYR A 407 6.34 -16.72 19.29
C TYR A 407 5.31 -15.58 19.30
N ILE A 408 4.58 -15.46 20.41
CA ILE A 408 3.67 -14.33 20.68
C ILE A 408 4.30 -13.52 21.83
N ILE A 409 4.79 -12.32 21.56
CA ILE A 409 5.45 -11.51 22.59
C ILE A 409 4.58 -10.30 22.87
N ASN A 410 4.08 -10.20 24.09
CA ASN A 410 3.15 -9.15 24.47
C ASN A 410 3.83 -7.78 24.57
N ALA A 411 3.02 -6.72 24.49
CA ALA A 411 3.49 -5.35 24.68
C ALA A 411 4.32 -5.21 25.97
N GLY A 412 5.49 -4.58 25.85
CA GLY A 412 6.41 -4.37 26.98
C GLY A 412 7.35 -5.52 27.30
N ALA A 413 7.17 -6.72 26.71
CA ALA A 413 8.08 -7.84 26.88
C ALA A 413 9.14 -7.91 25.78
N THR A 414 10.33 -8.41 26.13
CA THR A 414 11.45 -8.69 25.22
C THR A 414 11.92 -10.13 25.35
N VAL A 415 12.01 -10.85 24.24
CA VAL A 415 12.63 -12.19 24.20
C VAL A 415 13.94 -12.11 23.44
N MET A 416 15.05 -12.46 24.09
CA MET A 416 16.35 -12.68 23.45
C MET A 416 16.51 -14.16 23.11
N SER A 417 16.47 -14.52 21.84
CA SER A 417 16.73 -15.89 21.38
C SER A 417 18.21 -16.06 21.04
N ASN A 418 18.94 -16.85 21.84
CA ASN A 418 20.30 -17.28 21.54
C ASN A 418 20.33 -18.64 20.82
N LEU A 419 19.16 -19.18 20.44
CA LEU A 419 19.05 -20.44 19.72
C LEU A 419 19.61 -20.31 18.28
N THR A 420 19.91 -21.45 17.66
CA THR A 420 20.37 -21.51 16.26
C THR A 420 19.55 -22.56 15.50
N GLY A 421 18.84 -22.12 14.45
CA GLY A 421 18.03 -22.98 13.58
C GLY A 421 18.82 -23.55 12.40
N SER A 422 18.22 -24.56 11.74
CA SER A 422 18.71 -25.19 10.50
C SER A 422 17.93 -24.69 9.30
N ALA A 423 18.50 -24.97 8.13
CA ALA A 423 17.78 -24.90 6.87
C ALA A 423 16.45 -25.68 6.97
N GLY A 424 15.37 -25.02 6.59
CA GLY A 424 14.00 -25.54 6.66
C GLY A 424 13.24 -25.21 7.94
N ASP A 425 13.91 -24.74 9.00
CA ASP A 425 13.22 -24.19 10.17
C ASP A 425 12.60 -22.84 9.82
N ILE A 426 11.42 -22.55 10.36
CA ILE A 426 10.74 -21.25 10.20
C ILE A 426 10.30 -20.75 11.57
N TRP A 427 10.82 -19.60 11.97
CA TRP A 427 10.48 -18.93 13.22
C TRP A 427 9.48 -17.82 12.93
N ARG A 428 8.33 -17.87 13.61
CA ARG A 428 7.25 -16.91 13.44
C ARG A 428 7.14 -16.00 14.64
N LYS A 429 6.84 -14.72 14.43
CA LYS A 429 6.73 -13.72 15.48
C LYS A 429 5.54 -12.80 15.26
N ILE A 430 4.68 -12.70 16.27
CA ILE A 430 3.64 -11.68 16.41
C ILE A 430 3.61 -11.08 17.83
N GLY A 431 2.66 -10.18 18.09
CA GLY A 431 2.51 -9.42 19.33
C GLY A 431 3.42 -8.19 19.37
N LEU A 432 2.97 -7.16 20.09
CA LEU A 432 3.60 -5.83 20.11
C LEU A 432 4.98 -5.77 20.80
N GLY A 433 5.41 -6.84 21.46
CA GLY A 433 6.71 -6.93 22.11
C GLY A 433 7.88 -7.19 21.15
N THR A 434 9.07 -7.30 21.73
CA THR A 434 10.34 -7.38 20.98
C THR A 434 10.89 -8.81 20.95
N LEU A 435 11.26 -9.31 19.77
CA LEU A 435 12.10 -10.49 19.61
C LEU A 435 13.50 -10.05 19.19
N VAL A 436 14.55 -10.47 19.89
CA VAL A 436 15.94 -10.28 19.48
C VAL A 436 16.52 -11.61 19.04
N ILE A 437 17.03 -11.66 17.81
CA ILE A 437 17.75 -12.79 17.24
C ILE A 437 19.23 -12.61 17.57
N GLY A 438 19.62 -13.13 18.73
CA GLY A 438 20.97 -13.08 19.27
C GLY A 438 21.78 -14.33 18.94
N GLY A 439 22.71 -14.70 19.83
CA GLY A 439 23.61 -15.83 19.64
C GLY A 439 24.79 -15.55 18.69
N SER A 440 25.51 -16.61 18.31
CA SER A 440 26.73 -16.54 17.49
C SER A 440 26.64 -17.41 16.24
N GLY A 441 27.37 -17.04 15.18
CA GLY A 441 27.38 -17.76 13.91
C GLY A 441 26.08 -17.58 13.11
N ILE A 442 25.93 -18.40 12.07
CA ILE A 442 24.82 -18.34 11.12
C ILE A 442 23.58 -19.01 11.71
N ASN A 443 22.44 -18.30 11.66
CA ASN A 443 21.13 -18.91 11.88
C ASN A 443 20.47 -19.21 10.52
N HIS A 444 20.28 -20.49 10.23
CA HIS A 444 19.72 -20.94 8.95
C HIS A 444 18.18 -20.98 8.90
N ALA A 445 17.49 -20.59 9.99
CA ALA A 445 16.05 -20.52 9.99
C ALA A 445 15.54 -19.35 9.13
N GLY A 446 14.38 -19.53 8.50
CA GLY A 446 13.58 -18.43 8.00
C GLY A 446 12.90 -17.68 9.16
N ILE A 447 12.74 -16.37 9.04
CA ILE A 447 12.08 -15.52 10.05
C ILE A 447 10.87 -14.82 9.45
N TYR A 448 9.68 -15.12 9.98
CA TYR A 448 8.41 -14.60 9.53
C TYR A 448 7.86 -13.70 10.63
N THR A 449 7.77 -12.40 10.35
CA THR A 449 7.37 -11.39 11.35
C THR A 449 6.10 -10.69 10.89
N GLY A 450 5.06 -10.83 11.70
CA GLY A 450 3.76 -10.22 11.47
C GLY A 450 3.45 -9.05 12.40
N ASP A 451 4.16 -8.87 13.52
CA ASP A 451 3.82 -7.81 14.47
C ASP A 451 4.97 -7.51 15.46
N GLY A 452 4.97 -6.28 15.98
CA GLY A 452 5.96 -5.78 16.92
C GLY A 452 7.36 -5.64 16.31
N LEU A 453 8.37 -5.62 17.19
CA LEU A 453 9.76 -5.41 16.81
C LEU A 453 10.54 -6.73 16.77
N THR A 454 11.26 -6.97 15.69
CA THR A 454 12.26 -8.04 15.57
C THR A 454 13.63 -7.43 15.33
N VAL A 455 14.60 -7.64 16.22
CA VAL A 455 15.97 -7.12 16.12
C VAL A 455 16.91 -8.24 15.69
N LEU A 456 17.69 -8.02 14.63
CA LEU A 456 18.69 -8.96 14.13
C LEU A 456 20.07 -8.59 14.70
N GLN A 457 20.69 -9.46 15.50
CA GLN A 457 21.90 -9.12 16.25
C GLN A 457 22.81 -10.33 16.54
N ARG A 458 23.03 -11.20 15.56
CA ARG A 458 23.97 -12.32 15.68
C ARG A 458 25.42 -11.86 15.66
N GLN A 459 26.25 -12.52 16.46
CA GLN A 459 27.70 -12.31 16.47
C GLN A 459 28.39 -13.20 15.44
N GLY A 460 29.12 -12.63 14.48
CA GLY A 460 29.92 -13.40 13.52
C GLY A 460 29.11 -14.23 12.51
N GLY A 461 27.91 -13.77 12.13
CA GLY A 461 27.05 -14.39 11.12
C GLY A 461 25.78 -13.58 10.87
N HIS A 462 24.90 -14.10 10.00
CA HIS A 462 23.62 -13.49 9.67
C HIS A 462 22.45 -14.13 10.42
N ALA A 463 21.34 -13.40 10.54
CA ALA A 463 20.24 -13.76 11.43
C ALA A 463 19.19 -14.70 10.81
N ALA A 464 19.11 -14.80 9.49
CA ALA A 464 18.14 -15.67 8.81
C ALA A 464 18.54 -15.96 7.35
N ASP A 465 18.25 -17.14 6.82
CA ASP A 465 18.41 -17.42 5.39
C ASP A 465 17.29 -16.76 4.55
N THR A 466 16.09 -16.66 5.12
CA THR A 466 14.94 -15.97 4.51
C THR A 466 14.20 -15.12 5.52
N MET A 467 13.56 -14.05 5.05
CA MET A 467 12.76 -13.16 5.88
C MET A 467 11.47 -12.78 5.18
N HIS A 468 10.36 -12.93 5.91
CA HIS A 468 9.03 -12.52 5.49
C HIS A 468 8.54 -11.43 6.45
N ILE A 469 8.23 -10.25 5.94
CA ILE A 469 7.77 -9.09 6.73
C ILE A 469 6.36 -8.73 6.26
N SER A 470 5.35 -8.88 7.11
CA SER A 470 3.96 -8.73 6.67
C SER A 470 3.01 -8.11 7.70
N SER A 471 1.77 -7.95 7.24
CA SER A 471 0.58 -7.33 7.84
C SER A 471 0.67 -5.83 8.11
N GLY A 472 1.78 -5.17 7.78
CA GLY A 472 2.01 -3.74 8.01
C GLY A 472 2.31 -3.37 9.46
N ARG A 473 2.24 -4.32 10.39
CA ARG A 473 2.51 -4.11 11.82
C ARG A 473 3.95 -4.41 12.22
N ALA A 474 4.64 -5.25 11.45
CA ALA A 474 5.98 -5.71 11.77
C ALA A 474 7.04 -4.62 11.53
N ILE A 475 8.02 -4.56 12.44
CA ILE A 475 9.26 -3.80 12.28
C ILE A 475 10.43 -4.76 12.45
N VAL A 476 11.31 -4.83 11.47
CA VAL A 476 12.61 -5.51 11.54
C VAL A 476 13.71 -4.48 11.68
N ARG A 477 14.61 -4.66 12.64
CA ARG A 477 15.73 -3.76 12.90
C ARG A 477 17.07 -4.46 12.75
N LEU A 478 18.00 -3.84 12.03
CA LEU A 478 19.39 -4.32 11.92
C LEU A 478 20.20 -3.86 13.13
N GLY A 479 20.23 -4.68 14.18
CA GLY A 479 20.98 -4.41 15.42
C GLY A 479 22.50 -4.52 15.26
N ALA A 480 22.98 -5.11 14.16
CA ALA A 480 24.39 -5.21 13.80
C ALA A 480 24.57 -5.21 12.27
N ALA A 481 25.82 -5.06 11.80
CA ALA A 481 26.16 -5.21 10.40
C ALA A 481 25.96 -6.67 9.92
N ASN A 482 25.82 -6.84 8.59
CA ASN A 482 25.85 -8.13 7.90
C ASN A 482 24.74 -9.13 8.32
N GLN A 483 23.69 -8.65 8.99
CA GLN A 483 22.62 -9.51 9.50
C GLN A 483 21.72 -10.09 8.41
N LEU A 484 21.77 -9.50 7.22
CA LEU A 484 21.02 -9.91 6.03
C LEU A 484 21.93 -10.39 4.88
N ASP A 485 23.21 -10.67 5.15
CA ASP A 485 24.13 -11.14 4.12
C ASP A 485 23.66 -12.49 3.58
N GLY A 486 23.32 -12.54 2.28
CA GLY A 486 22.76 -13.74 1.65
C GLY A 486 21.30 -14.03 1.99
N THR A 487 20.64 -13.17 2.78
CA THR A 487 19.23 -13.33 3.17
C THR A 487 18.30 -12.88 2.05
N GLN A 488 17.33 -13.73 1.70
CA GLN A 488 16.22 -13.30 0.83
C GLN A 488 15.13 -12.64 1.68
N VAL A 489 14.86 -11.36 1.45
CA VAL A 489 13.84 -10.59 2.17
C VAL A 489 12.64 -10.33 1.27
N GLY A 490 11.46 -10.78 1.69
CA GLY A 490 10.18 -10.52 1.04
C GLY A 490 9.25 -9.71 1.94
N PHE A 491 8.70 -8.63 1.40
CA PHE A 491 7.61 -7.90 2.05
C PHE A 491 6.27 -8.48 1.59
N GLY A 492 5.59 -9.16 2.51
CA GLY A 492 4.30 -9.78 2.30
C GLY A 492 3.15 -8.79 2.25
N THR A 493 1.95 -9.28 2.55
CA THR A 493 0.72 -8.49 2.52
C THR A 493 0.79 -7.32 3.49
N LYS A 494 0.45 -6.11 3.04
CA LYS A 494 0.61 -4.83 3.75
C LYS A 494 2.05 -4.55 4.20
N GLY A 495 3.03 -5.33 3.77
CA GLY A 495 4.45 -5.22 4.09
C GLY A 495 4.74 -5.00 5.58
N GLY A 496 5.58 -4.01 5.86
CA GLY A 496 6.11 -3.67 7.18
C GLY A 496 7.39 -2.86 7.04
N VAL A 497 8.08 -2.59 8.15
CA VAL A 497 9.27 -1.72 8.15
C VAL A 497 10.54 -2.53 8.30
N LEU A 498 11.51 -2.33 7.40
CA LEU A 498 12.90 -2.69 7.58
C LEU A 498 13.70 -1.44 8.00
N ASP A 499 14.01 -1.33 9.28
CA ASP A 499 14.80 -0.28 9.89
C ASP A 499 16.29 -0.64 9.86
N LEU A 500 17.02 0.05 8.98
CA LEU A 500 18.46 -0.13 8.79
C LEU A 500 19.28 0.25 10.02
N TYR A 501 18.72 1.13 10.86
CA TYR A 501 19.26 1.44 12.19
C TYR A 501 20.77 1.73 12.22
N GLY A 502 21.23 2.60 11.31
CA GLY A 502 22.63 2.99 11.16
C GLY A 502 23.48 2.06 10.28
N GLN A 503 22.95 0.92 9.84
CA GLN A 503 23.60 0.04 8.87
C GLN A 503 23.35 0.49 7.42
N SER A 504 24.06 -0.10 6.47
CA SER A 504 23.86 0.14 5.03
C SER A 504 23.55 -1.15 4.29
N LEU A 505 22.76 -1.08 3.23
CA LEU A 505 22.38 -2.21 2.39
C LEU A 505 22.54 -1.87 0.90
N THR A 506 22.87 -2.91 0.12
CA THR A 506 22.91 -2.86 -1.33
C THR A 506 22.11 -4.01 -1.90
N TRP A 507 21.08 -3.71 -2.68
CA TRP A 507 20.21 -4.71 -3.31
C TRP A 507 20.04 -4.46 -4.81
N ASN A 508 19.87 -5.52 -5.58
CA ASN A 508 19.52 -5.47 -7.01
C ASN A 508 18.04 -5.75 -7.28
N ASP A 509 17.28 -6.13 -6.24
CA ASP A 509 15.86 -6.37 -6.29
C ASP A 509 15.22 -6.07 -4.92
N ILE A 510 13.95 -5.71 -4.91
CA ILE A 510 13.17 -5.53 -3.69
C ILE A 510 11.92 -6.39 -3.84
N ILE A 511 11.87 -7.53 -3.15
CA ILE A 511 10.76 -8.49 -3.26
C ILE A 511 9.61 -7.97 -2.39
N HIS A 512 8.50 -7.57 -3.00
CA HIS A 512 7.37 -6.95 -2.30
C HIS A 512 6.02 -7.20 -3.00
N MET A 513 4.94 -7.29 -2.23
CA MET A 513 3.57 -7.46 -2.74
C MET A 513 2.84 -6.14 -3.03
N ASP A 514 3.05 -5.14 -2.18
CA ASP A 514 2.27 -3.91 -2.19
C ASP A 514 3.05 -2.70 -1.65
N ASN A 515 2.34 -1.59 -1.46
CA ASN A 515 2.88 -0.31 -1.01
C ASN A 515 3.22 -0.27 0.49
N GLY A 516 2.97 -1.33 1.27
CA GLY A 516 3.32 -1.41 2.68
C GLY A 516 4.78 -1.74 2.95
N ALA A 517 5.52 -2.23 1.94
CA ALA A 517 6.95 -2.49 2.02
C ALA A 517 7.70 -1.19 2.32
N THR A 518 8.33 -1.07 3.49
CA THR A 518 8.97 0.19 3.91
C THR A 518 10.40 -0.05 4.34
N ILE A 519 11.34 0.77 3.87
CA ILE A 519 12.74 0.75 4.27
C ILE A 519 13.08 2.09 4.91
N GLY A 520 13.72 2.08 6.08
CA GLY A 520 14.01 3.33 6.78
C GLY A 520 15.23 3.31 7.67
N ASN A 521 15.54 4.46 8.28
CA ASN A 521 16.51 4.54 9.36
C ASN A 521 15.96 5.38 10.51
N SER A 522 15.93 4.78 11.71
CA SER A 522 15.51 5.45 12.94
C SER A 522 16.64 5.65 13.97
N HIS A 523 17.89 5.27 13.64
CA HIS A 523 18.97 5.35 14.60
C HIS A 523 19.55 6.77 14.70
N ALA A 524 19.33 7.41 15.83
CA ALA A 524 19.80 8.76 16.14
C ALA A 524 21.29 8.96 15.82
N ASN A 525 21.61 10.11 15.22
CA ASN A 525 22.97 10.55 14.85
C ASN A 525 23.69 9.63 13.87
N THR A 526 22.93 8.92 13.02
CA THR A 526 23.51 8.08 11.96
C THR A 526 22.95 8.43 10.59
N LEU A 527 23.73 8.08 9.57
CA LEU A 527 23.33 8.10 8.17
C LEU A 527 23.45 6.66 7.63
N SER A 528 22.31 6.04 7.37
CA SER A 528 22.24 4.76 6.67
C SER A 528 22.23 5.00 5.16
N ASN A 529 22.89 4.13 4.40
CA ASN A 529 22.83 4.14 2.93
C ASN A 529 22.04 2.93 2.42
N PHE A 530 21.04 3.18 1.58
CA PHE A 530 20.40 2.15 0.78
C PHE A 530 20.77 2.34 -0.70
N THR A 531 21.48 1.35 -1.27
CA THR A 531 21.91 1.38 -2.67
C THR A 531 21.12 0.38 -3.50
N PHE A 532 20.41 0.87 -4.51
CA PHE A 532 19.72 0.03 -5.49
C PHE A 532 20.53 -0.11 -6.78
N THR A 533 20.86 -1.34 -7.16
CA THR A 533 21.68 -1.68 -8.34
C THR A 533 20.90 -2.47 -9.40
N GLY A 534 19.57 -2.55 -9.29
CA GLY A 534 18.71 -3.31 -10.19
C GLY A 534 18.87 -2.87 -11.64
N SER A 535 18.90 -3.86 -12.55
CA SER A 535 19.04 -3.63 -14.00
C SER A 535 17.74 -3.93 -14.74
N GLY A 536 17.56 -3.30 -15.90
CA GLY A 536 16.30 -3.35 -16.65
C GLY A 536 15.20 -2.48 -16.00
N PRO A 537 13.93 -2.63 -16.42
CA PRO A 537 12.81 -1.94 -15.79
C PRO A 537 12.49 -2.51 -14.41
N LYS A 538 12.49 -1.65 -13.39
CA LYS A 538 12.12 -2.00 -12.02
C LYS A 538 11.08 -1.03 -11.48
N THR A 539 10.16 -1.52 -10.67
CA THR A 539 9.13 -0.75 -9.98
C THR A 539 9.19 -1.06 -8.49
N TYR A 540 9.15 -0.03 -7.65
CA TYR A 540 8.97 -0.19 -6.22
C TYR A 540 7.69 0.54 -5.78
N LEU A 541 6.73 -0.23 -5.28
CA LEU A 541 5.46 0.28 -4.76
C LEU A 541 5.59 0.85 -3.35
N GLY A 542 6.60 0.41 -2.63
CA GLY A 542 6.81 0.71 -1.22
C GLY A 542 7.38 2.10 -0.93
N ASN A 543 7.93 2.24 0.28
CA ASN A 543 8.29 3.53 0.83
C ASN A 543 9.72 3.59 1.37
N PHE A 544 10.28 4.79 1.38
CA PHE A 544 11.54 5.13 2.06
C PHE A 544 11.30 6.25 3.07
N PHE A 545 11.73 6.05 4.32
CA PHE A 545 11.55 7.03 5.40
C PHE A 545 12.79 7.18 6.30
N ASP A 546 12.94 8.34 6.91
CA ASP A 546 13.89 8.53 8.02
C ASP A 546 13.30 9.38 9.16
N GLY A 547 14.13 9.69 10.15
CA GLY A 547 13.74 10.49 11.31
C GLY A 547 13.49 11.97 11.00
N GLY A 548 13.77 12.43 9.78
CA GLY A 548 13.59 13.83 9.35
C GLY A 548 14.67 14.80 9.85
N SER A 549 15.61 14.34 10.68
CA SER A 549 16.73 15.12 11.20
C SER A 549 17.84 14.20 11.72
N ALA A 550 19.07 14.72 11.81
CA ALA A 550 20.24 13.92 12.20
C ALA A 550 20.08 13.24 13.56
N ASP A 551 19.48 13.90 14.56
CA ASP A 551 19.21 13.37 15.90
C ASP A 551 18.18 12.24 15.95
N LYS A 552 17.52 11.94 14.82
CA LYS A 552 16.52 10.88 14.68
C LYS A 552 16.90 9.83 13.62
N GLY A 553 18.09 9.96 13.03
CA GLY A 553 18.57 9.09 11.96
C GLY A 553 18.15 9.58 10.58
N LEU A 554 19.07 9.48 9.63
CA LEU A 554 18.88 9.86 8.24
C LEU A 554 19.07 8.67 7.30
N LEU A 555 18.34 8.66 6.19
CA LEU A 555 18.48 7.67 5.12
C LEU A 555 18.92 8.36 3.83
N HIS A 556 20.13 8.02 3.37
CA HIS A 556 20.61 8.36 2.04
C HIS A 556 20.28 7.24 1.04
N LEU A 557 19.82 7.63 -0.14
CA LEU A 557 19.47 6.70 -1.22
C LEU A 557 20.48 6.79 -2.36
N ALA A 558 20.79 5.67 -2.99
CA ALA A 558 21.60 5.65 -4.20
C ALA A 558 20.97 4.76 -5.27
N TYR A 559 20.81 5.28 -6.49
CA TYR A 559 20.47 4.49 -7.68
C TYR A 559 21.71 4.37 -8.57
N ALA A 560 22.22 3.14 -8.67
CA ALA A 560 23.45 2.81 -9.37
C ALA A 560 23.28 1.50 -10.17
N PRO A 561 22.43 1.48 -11.20
CA PRO A 561 22.21 0.27 -11.99
C PRO A 561 23.48 -0.17 -12.72
N GLY A 562 23.62 -1.48 -12.90
CA GLY A 562 24.76 -2.05 -13.65
C GLY A 562 24.80 -1.64 -15.13
N VAL A 563 23.64 -1.33 -15.72
CA VAL A 563 23.48 -0.99 -17.14
C VAL A 563 22.79 0.36 -17.31
N ALA A 564 23.33 1.23 -18.17
CA ALA A 564 22.84 2.60 -18.37
C ALA A 564 21.40 2.69 -18.91
N GLY A 565 20.90 1.67 -19.62
CA GLY A 565 19.52 1.62 -20.11
C GLY A 565 18.48 1.18 -19.08
N SER A 566 18.86 0.99 -17.81
CA SER A 566 17.95 0.54 -16.76
C SER A 566 17.04 1.67 -16.28
N SER A 567 15.89 1.31 -15.74
CA SER A 567 14.97 2.26 -15.13
C SER A 567 14.45 1.77 -13.78
N TRP A 568 14.22 2.70 -12.86
CA TRP A 568 13.58 2.44 -11.59
C TRP A 568 12.42 3.41 -11.39
N THR A 569 11.22 2.89 -11.18
CA THR A 569 10.00 3.68 -10.96
C THR A 569 9.55 3.53 -9.52
N LEU A 570 9.50 4.65 -8.80
CA LEU A 570 9.02 4.76 -7.43
C LEU A 570 7.55 5.17 -7.46
N LYS A 571 6.66 4.35 -6.90
CA LYS A 571 5.22 4.61 -6.89
C LYS A 571 4.63 4.90 -5.50
N GLY A 572 5.37 4.61 -4.43
CA GLY A 572 4.97 4.93 -3.07
C GLY A 572 5.52 6.26 -2.58
N ASN A 573 5.87 6.31 -1.29
CA ASN A 573 6.34 7.52 -0.62
C ASN A 573 7.84 7.47 -0.32
N VAL A 574 8.59 8.44 -0.83
CA VAL A 574 9.97 8.72 -0.41
C VAL A 574 9.95 10.00 0.42
N ASN A 575 10.28 9.89 1.70
CA ASN A 575 10.34 11.03 2.61
C ASN A 575 11.57 10.89 3.52
N THR A 576 12.71 11.39 3.04
CA THR A 576 14.00 11.32 3.75
C THR A 576 14.68 12.68 3.76
N ARG A 577 15.66 12.89 4.63
CA ARG A 577 16.53 14.09 4.65
C ARG A 577 18.01 13.74 4.47
N GLY A 578 18.31 12.49 4.13
CA GLY A 578 19.67 12.04 3.87
C GLY A 578 20.21 12.38 2.46
N GLY A 579 19.35 12.73 1.51
CA GLY A 579 19.73 13.02 0.11
C GLY A 579 19.70 11.78 -0.80
N MET A 580 20.00 11.98 -2.07
CA MET A 580 20.04 10.90 -3.06
C MET A 580 21.08 11.11 -4.18
N ASP A 581 21.78 10.04 -4.55
CA ASP A 581 22.64 9.96 -5.73
C ASP A 581 22.00 9.11 -6.85
N ILE A 582 21.93 9.65 -8.07
CA ILE A 582 21.44 8.97 -9.28
C ILE A 582 22.59 8.94 -10.28
N THR A 583 23.36 7.86 -10.22
CA THR A 583 24.67 7.80 -10.89
C THR A 583 24.60 7.34 -12.34
N LYS A 584 23.52 6.64 -12.73
CA LYS A 584 23.24 6.12 -14.08
C LYS A 584 21.74 5.83 -14.22
N GLY A 585 21.28 5.63 -15.46
CA GLY A 585 19.92 5.15 -15.76
C GLY A 585 18.84 6.21 -15.59
N ASN A 586 17.59 5.76 -15.56
CA ASN A 586 16.41 6.61 -15.47
C ASN A 586 15.64 6.32 -14.17
N LEU A 587 15.60 7.28 -13.25
CA LEU A 587 14.72 7.22 -12.08
C LEU A 587 13.41 7.95 -12.39
N ALA A 588 12.27 7.36 -12.07
CA ALA A 588 10.96 7.99 -12.19
C ALA A 588 10.21 7.94 -10.87
N VAL A 589 9.46 9.00 -10.56
CA VAL A 589 8.44 9.02 -9.51
C VAL A 589 7.09 9.16 -10.21
N GLN A 590 6.17 8.22 -10.00
CA GLN A 590 4.90 8.19 -10.72
C GLN A 590 3.80 7.58 -9.86
N GLY A 591 2.62 8.19 -9.84
CA GLY A 591 1.45 7.63 -9.18
C GLY A 591 1.11 6.22 -9.66
N ALA A 592 0.59 5.41 -8.73
CA ALA A 592 0.05 4.09 -9.00
C ALA A 592 -1.42 4.20 -9.42
N LEU A 593 -1.90 3.26 -10.23
CA LEU A 593 -3.35 3.08 -10.36
C LEU A 593 -3.89 2.58 -9.04
N THR A 594 -5.05 3.08 -8.61
CA THR A 594 -5.73 2.54 -7.44
C THR A 594 -6.00 1.06 -7.67
N LEU A 595 -5.61 0.22 -6.71
CA LEU A 595 -5.85 -1.21 -6.82
C LEU A 595 -7.32 -1.51 -6.58
N HIS A 596 -7.98 -2.06 -7.60
CA HIS A 596 -9.32 -2.63 -7.48
C HIS A 596 -9.25 -4.15 -7.50
N ALA A 597 -10.31 -4.77 -7.00
CA ALA A 597 -10.44 -6.20 -6.86
C ALA A 597 -10.40 -6.90 -8.22
N GLY A 598 -9.61 -7.98 -8.34
CA GLY A 598 -9.57 -8.82 -9.55
C GLY A 598 -8.83 -8.20 -10.73
N ASN A 599 -7.83 -7.35 -10.46
CA ASN A 599 -7.05 -6.62 -11.47
C ASN A 599 -7.90 -5.70 -12.35
N TYR A 600 -9.09 -5.31 -11.89
CA TYR A 600 -9.84 -4.22 -12.52
C TYR A 600 -8.97 -2.96 -12.51
N ILE A 601 -8.93 -2.28 -13.65
CA ILE A 601 -8.20 -1.03 -13.81
C ILE A 601 -9.23 0.04 -14.12
N ASP A 602 -9.40 0.97 -13.19
CA ASP A 602 -10.01 2.26 -13.49
C ASP A 602 -8.89 3.21 -13.96
N PRO A 603 -8.82 3.57 -15.25
CA PRO A 603 -7.74 4.38 -15.78
C PRO A 603 -7.78 5.85 -15.32
N THR A 604 -8.80 6.22 -14.53
CA THR A 604 -9.03 7.56 -13.98
C THR A 604 -8.67 7.66 -12.49
N GLN A 605 -8.49 6.53 -11.79
CA GLN A 605 -8.21 6.51 -10.36
C GLN A 605 -6.73 6.20 -10.09
N TYR A 606 -6.08 7.14 -9.40
CA TYR A 606 -4.66 7.04 -9.07
C TYR A 606 -4.40 7.34 -7.60
N GLU A 607 -3.46 6.60 -7.04
CA GLU A 607 -2.74 6.99 -5.83
C GLU A 607 -1.57 7.90 -6.20
N THR A 608 -1.41 8.99 -5.45
CA THR A 608 -0.32 9.95 -5.70
C THR A 608 0.99 9.42 -5.14
N ALA A 609 2.05 9.43 -5.95
CA ALA A 609 3.40 9.13 -5.50
C ALA A 609 4.08 10.40 -4.97
N PHE A 610 4.78 10.28 -3.84
CA PHE A 610 5.46 11.42 -3.21
C PHE A 610 6.96 11.17 -3.12
N PHE A 611 7.74 12.13 -3.55
CA PHE A 611 9.19 12.17 -3.38
C PHE A 611 9.56 13.50 -2.72
N ASP A 612 9.78 13.51 -1.41
CA ASP A 612 10.11 14.71 -0.65
C ASP A 612 11.41 14.51 0.13
N LEU A 613 12.48 15.11 -0.40
CA LEU A 613 13.80 15.14 0.24
C LEU A 613 14.04 16.44 1.02
N GLY A 614 13.03 17.30 1.15
CA GLY A 614 13.17 18.65 1.71
C GLY A 614 14.16 19.48 0.90
N ASP A 615 15.18 20.02 1.57
CA ASP A 615 16.25 20.80 0.94
C ASP A 615 17.51 19.93 0.67
N SER A 616 17.41 18.62 0.87
CA SER A 616 18.54 17.69 0.69
C SER A 616 18.92 17.54 -0.78
N LEU A 617 20.20 17.28 -1.01
CA LEU A 617 20.75 17.16 -2.35
C LEU A 617 20.22 15.92 -3.07
N VAL A 618 19.82 16.11 -4.33
CA VAL A 618 19.57 15.04 -5.30
C VAL A 618 20.53 15.23 -6.47
N LYS A 619 21.57 14.41 -6.51
CA LYS A 619 22.64 14.55 -7.51
C LYS A 619 22.39 13.60 -8.68
N LEU A 620 22.37 14.16 -9.89
CA LEU A 620 22.28 13.40 -11.13
C LEU A 620 23.64 13.46 -11.85
N THR A 621 24.09 12.31 -12.35
CA THR A 621 25.34 12.20 -13.13
C THR A 621 25.10 11.32 -14.34
N GLY A 622 25.09 11.89 -15.55
CA GLY A 622 24.81 11.14 -16.79
C GLY A 622 23.50 10.34 -16.75
N SER A 623 22.49 10.85 -16.04
CA SER A 623 21.25 10.16 -15.69
C SER A 623 20.02 11.04 -15.88
N GLN A 624 18.83 10.42 -15.85
CA GLN A 624 17.55 11.12 -15.93
C GLN A 624 16.72 10.96 -14.65
N PHE A 625 16.03 12.02 -14.25
CA PHE A 625 14.96 11.98 -13.25
C PHE A 625 13.63 12.44 -13.85
N THR A 626 12.59 11.66 -13.65
CA THR A 626 11.25 11.92 -14.18
C THR A 626 10.23 12.09 -13.05
N VAL A 627 9.48 13.19 -13.09
CA VAL A 627 8.24 13.37 -12.32
C VAL A 627 7.08 13.07 -13.27
N GLY A 628 6.45 11.92 -13.07
CA GLY A 628 5.37 11.41 -13.91
C GLY A 628 3.98 11.87 -13.45
N ARG A 629 2.96 11.25 -14.05
CA ARG A 629 1.54 11.47 -13.68
C ARG A 629 1.29 11.19 -12.20
N ASN A 630 0.37 11.95 -11.60
CA ASN A 630 -0.05 11.87 -10.21
C ASN A 630 1.15 11.75 -9.26
N ALA A 631 2.18 12.57 -9.49
CA ALA A 631 3.38 12.56 -8.67
C ALA A 631 3.80 13.95 -8.23
N MET A 632 4.39 14.00 -7.04
CA MET A 632 5.05 15.17 -6.51
C MET A 632 6.52 14.86 -6.23
N ALA A 633 7.41 15.75 -6.66
CA ALA A 633 8.82 15.71 -6.29
C ALA A 633 9.28 17.04 -5.67
N ARG A 634 10.01 16.96 -4.56
CA ARG A 634 10.65 18.08 -3.86
C ARG A 634 12.06 17.70 -3.42
N GLY A 635 13.03 18.56 -3.73
CA GLY A 635 14.43 18.37 -3.38
C GLY A 635 15.31 19.50 -3.89
N ASN A 636 16.61 19.42 -3.62
CA ASN A 636 17.63 20.25 -4.27
C ASN A 636 18.32 19.44 -5.37
N PHE A 637 17.74 19.45 -6.57
CA PHE A 637 18.23 18.70 -7.73
C PHE A 637 19.41 19.40 -8.38
N VAL A 638 20.50 18.67 -8.62
CA VAL A 638 21.69 19.15 -9.33
C VAL A 638 21.98 18.20 -10.48
N LEU A 639 21.86 18.71 -11.70
CA LEU A 639 22.09 17.98 -12.94
C LEU A 639 23.47 18.34 -13.48
N ASP A 640 24.27 17.34 -13.84
CA ASP A 640 25.46 17.55 -14.67
C ASP A 640 25.09 17.84 -16.13
N ASP A 641 26.08 18.11 -16.98
CA ASP A 641 25.87 18.46 -18.38
C ASP A 641 25.26 17.33 -19.23
N ALA A 642 25.40 16.08 -18.81
CA ALA A 642 24.86 14.90 -19.49
C ALA A 642 23.50 14.46 -18.94
N SER A 643 23.00 15.11 -17.90
CA SER A 643 21.79 14.75 -17.19
C SER A 643 20.55 15.52 -17.66
N SER A 644 19.39 14.91 -17.47
CA SER A 644 18.10 15.52 -17.82
C SER A 644 17.04 15.34 -16.74
N MET A 645 16.11 16.29 -16.67
CA MET A 645 14.92 16.21 -15.84
C MET A 645 13.69 16.24 -16.74
N VAL A 646 12.74 15.36 -16.48
CA VAL A 646 11.48 15.29 -17.22
C VAL A 646 10.31 15.49 -16.25
N VAL A 647 9.36 16.35 -16.61
CA VAL A 647 8.10 16.51 -15.88
C VAL A 647 6.95 16.29 -16.87
N THR A 648 6.14 15.28 -16.62
CA THR A 648 5.10 14.84 -17.56
C THR A 648 3.82 14.51 -16.82
N SER A 649 2.70 14.60 -17.52
CA SER A 649 1.38 14.18 -17.02
C SER A 649 0.69 13.31 -18.04
N GLY A 650 -0.41 12.67 -17.65
CA GLY A 650 -1.25 11.87 -18.53
C GLY A 650 -2.15 10.91 -17.77
N GLY A 651 -3.12 10.30 -18.46
CA GLY A 651 -4.12 9.41 -17.88
C GLY A 651 -5.51 9.65 -18.45
N ALA A 652 -6.46 8.77 -18.13
CA ALA A 652 -7.84 9.01 -18.50
C ALA A 652 -8.48 10.02 -17.54
N LEU A 653 -9.28 10.93 -18.08
CA LEU A 653 -10.09 11.87 -17.31
C LEU A 653 -11.45 11.25 -17.02
N SER A 654 -11.95 11.37 -15.78
CA SER A 654 -13.22 10.73 -15.40
C SER A 654 -14.45 11.36 -16.07
N ASN A 655 -14.35 12.59 -16.55
CA ASN A 655 -15.28 13.19 -17.51
C ASN A 655 -14.66 14.42 -18.20
N SER A 656 -15.17 14.79 -19.37
CA SER A 656 -14.72 15.98 -20.13
C SER A 656 -15.14 17.32 -19.51
N GLN A 657 -15.92 17.32 -18.43
CA GLN A 657 -16.43 18.52 -17.76
C GLN A 657 -15.61 18.91 -16.51
N GLN A 658 -14.68 18.08 -16.05
CA GLN A 658 -13.97 18.23 -14.77
C GLN A 658 -12.97 19.39 -14.71
N GLY A 659 -12.78 20.11 -15.81
CA GLY A 659 -11.79 21.17 -15.89
C GLY A 659 -10.39 20.61 -16.09
N ILE A 660 -9.39 21.24 -15.47
CA ILE A 660 -7.98 20.88 -15.63
C ILE A 660 -7.51 20.12 -14.39
N ASP A 661 -6.99 18.91 -14.59
CA ASP A 661 -6.47 18.05 -13.52
C ASP A 661 -4.99 18.30 -13.25
N GLU A 662 -4.58 18.19 -11.98
CA GLU A 662 -3.17 18.30 -11.61
C GLU A 662 -2.45 16.99 -11.97
N GLY A 663 -1.51 17.09 -12.91
CA GLY A 663 -0.79 15.97 -13.46
C GLY A 663 0.53 15.67 -12.76
N ALA A 664 1.36 16.69 -12.52
CA ALA A 664 2.64 16.53 -11.82
C ALA A 664 3.07 17.83 -11.14
N TYR A 665 3.72 17.71 -9.98
CA TYR A 665 4.18 18.84 -9.18
C TYR A 665 5.68 18.73 -8.86
N LEU A 666 6.45 19.76 -9.21
CA LEU A 666 7.87 19.87 -8.91
C LEU A 666 8.18 21.10 -8.05
N ASP A 667 8.85 20.88 -6.92
CA ASP A 667 9.18 21.89 -5.92
C ASP A 667 10.65 21.83 -5.45
N GLY A 668 11.10 22.83 -4.70
CA GLY A 668 12.46 22.95 -4.19
C GLY A 668 13.39 23.74 -5.13
N ARG A 669 14.51 23.16 -5.54
CA ARG A 669 15.50 23.79 -6.43
C ARG A 669 15.95 22.82 -7.51
N VAL A 670 16.18 23.32 -8.72
CA VAL A 670 16.80 22.57 -9.81
C VAL A 670 17.97 23.40 -10.37
N THR A 671 19.16 22.80 -10.41
CA THR A 671 20.37 23.40 -10.95
C THR A 671 20.76 22.67 -12.23
N LEU A 672 20.68 23.37 -13.36
CA LEU A 672 21.04 22.91 -14.69
C LEU A 672 22.50 23.28 -14.97
N SER A 673 23.45 22.51 -14.43
CA SER A 673 24.84 22.95 -14.25
C SER A 673 25.62 23.13 -15.56
N GLY A 674 25.18 22.51 -16.66
CA GLY A 674 25.83 22.61 -17.96
C GLY A 674 24.87 23.02 -19.08
N THR A 675 25.40 23.50 -20.21
CA THR A 675 24.60 24.00 -21.34
C THR A 675 23.78 22.91 -22.04
N ASN A 676 24.18 21.63 -21.90
CA ASN A 676 23.48 20.49 -22.47
C ASN A 676 22.49 19.84 -21.49
N SER A 677 22.48 20.27 -20.22
CA SER A 677 21.48 19.82 -19.26
C SER A 677 20.10 20.39 -19.62
N VAL A 678 19.04 19.58 -19.49
CA VAL A 678 17.69 19.95 -19.96
C VAL A 678 16.62 19.62 -18.93
N LEU A 679 15.71 20.56 -18.71
CA LEU A 679 14.40 20.34 -18.11
C LEU A 679 13.33 20.27 -19.20
N LYS A 680 12.77 19.07 -19.44
CA LYS A 680 11.71 18.84 -20.41
C LYS A 680 10.35 18.72 -19.72
N VAL A 681 9.35 19.43 -20.24
CA VAL A 681 8.00 19.48 -19.66
C VAL A 681 6.96 19.13 -20.72
N THR A 682 6.21 18.05 -20.50
CA THR A 682 5.28 17.50 -21.52
C THR A 682 3.91 17.17 -20.92
N PRO A 683 3.10 18.18 -20.53
CA PRO A 683 1.76 17.91 -20.04
C PRO A 683 0.83 17.50 -21.19
N GLU A 684 0.05 16.44 -20.97
CA GLU A 684 -1.04 16.02 -21.86
C GLU A 684 -2.23 17.00 -21.80
N GLU A 685 -3.08 16.98 -22.83
CA GLU A 685 -4.29 17.81 -22.85
C GLU A 685 -5.20 17.51 -21.65
N GLY A 686 -5.86 18.54 -21.10
CA GLY A 686 -6.66 18.43 -19.88
C GLY A 686 -5.86 18.41 -18.58
N PHE A 687 -4.52 18.32 -18.64
CA PHE A 687 -3.66 18.31 -17.45
C PHE A 687 -2.88 19.61 -17.27
N LEU A 688 -2.58 19.88 -16.00
CA LEU A 688 -1.68 20.92 -15.52
C LEU A 688 -0.44 20.29 -14.88
N VAL A 689 0.72 20.77 -15.30
CA VAL A 689 1.99 20.56 -14.61
C VAL A 689 2.39 21.85 -13.91
N ARG A 690 2.81 21.74 -12.66
CA ARG A 690 3.31 22.87 -11.87
C ARG A 690 4.79 22.69 -11.55
N ILE A 691 5.55 23.74 -11.80
CA ILE A 691 6.96 23.84 -11.43
C ILE A 691 7.12 25.07 -10.54
N ASN A 692 7.15 24.84 -9.23
CA ASN A 692 7.44 25.84 -8.21
C ASN A 692 8.91 25.83 -7.78
N ALA A 693 9.66 24.80 -8.17
CA ALA A 693 11.09 24.76 -7.95
C ALA A 693 11.79 25.98 -8.56
N ALA A 694 12.74 26.56 -7.81
CA ALA A 694 13.63 27.60 -8.34
C ALA A 694 14.62 26.97 -9.33
N LEU A 695 14.59 27.43 -10.58
CA LEU A 695 15.44 26.93 -11.66
C LEU A 695 16.66 27.84 -11.88
N SER A 696 17.85 27.24 -11.89
CA SER A 696 19.14 27.93 -12.03
C SER A 696 20.09 27.24 -13.01
N GLY A 697 21.18 27.89 -13.40
CA GLY A 697 22.24 27.32 -14.26
C GLY A 697 22.14 27.70 -15.75
N ALA A 698 22.93 27.04 -16.59
CA ALA A 698 23.09 27.38 -18.01
C ALA A 698 22.30 26.46 -18.97
N GLY A 699 21.66 25.41 -18.46
CA GLY A 699 20.90 24.47 -19.27
C GLY A 699 19.56 24.99 -19.76
N GLN A 700 18.88 24.19 -20.58
CA GLN A 700 17.69 24.57 -21.33
C GLN A 700 16.40 24.11 -20.67
N VAL A 701 15.32 24.86 -20.89
CA VAL A 701 13.95 24.47 -20.52
C VAL A 701 13.11 24.31 -21.78
N VAL A 702 12.46 23.15 -21.94
CA VAL A 702 11.67 22.83 -23.14
C VAL A 702 10.28 22.35 -22.76
N LYS A 703 9.25 22.99 -23.32
CA LYS A 703 7.83 22.63 -23.15
C LYS A 703 7.22 22.19 -24.48
N SER A 704 6.73 20.94 -24.57
CA SER A 704 6.22 20.38 -25.84
C SER A 704 4.84 19.72 -25.80
N GLY A 705 4.21 19.57 -24.62
CA GLY A 705 2.88 18.93 -24.49
C GLY A 705 1.70 19.87 -24.73
N ALA A 706 0.51 19.37 -25.08
CA ALA A 706 -0.68 20.17 -25.36
C ALA A 706 -1.31 20.81 -24.10
N GLY A 707 -1.07 20.23 -22.92
CA GLY A 707 -1.57 20.72 -21.64
C GLY A 707 -0.91 22.01 -21.14
N ILE A 708 -1.18 22.30 -19.88
CA ILE A 708 -0.78 23.55 -19.23
C ILE A 708 0.48 23.34 -18.40
N LEU A 709 1.45 24.25 -18.52
CA LEU A 709 2.55 24.41 -17.59
C LEU A 709 2.32 25.69 -16.78
N ALA A 710 2.28 25.60 -15.46
CA ALA A 710 2.40 26.76 -14.57
C ALA A 710 3.82 26.83 -14.00
N LEU A 711 4.55 27.88 -14.35
CA LEU A 711 5.93 28.10 -13.94
C LEU A 711 5.96 29.15 -12.82
N GLY A 712 5.98 28.69 -11.58
CA GLY A 712 5.82 29.49 -10.37
C GLY A 712 7.12 29.78 -9.60
N GLY A 713 8.21 29.07 -9.91
CA GLY A 713 9.51 29.27 -9.28
C GLY A 713 10.11 30.65 -9.55
N ASN A 714 10.93 31.15 -8.63
CA ASN A 714 11.75 32.34 -8.84
C ASN A 714 13.04 31.91 -9.55
N ASN A 715 13.08 32.06 -10.87
CA ASN A 715 14.09 31.42 -11.71
C ASN A 715 15.19 32.39 -12.14
N ASP A 716 16.43 31.91 -12.17
CA ASP A 716 17.64 32.65 -12.57
C ASP A 716 18.50 31.88 -13.60
N PHE A 717 17.99 30.77 -14.16
CA PHE A 717 18.66 30.08 -15.26
C PHE A 717 18.91 31.01 -16.45
N THR A 718 19.99 30.75 -17.19
CA THR A 718 20.50 31.58 -18.29
C THR A 718 20.41 30.93 -19.67
N GLY A 719 20.03 29.64 -19.73
CA GLY A 719 19.80 28.93 -20.98
C GLY A 719 18.46 29.29 -21.63
N GLY A 720 18.25 28.82 -22.86
CA GLY A 720 17.03 29.11 -23.63
C GLY A 720 15.77 28.44 -23.06
N LEU A 721 14.62 29.10 -23.24
CA LEU A 721 13.29 28.56 -22.95
C LEU A 721 12.51 28.37 -24.26
N LEU A 722 12.23 27.13 -24.65
CA LEU A 722 11.45 26.79 -25.83
C LEU A 722 10.05 26.32 -25.45
N LEU A 723 9.03 27.04 -25.93
CA LEU A 723 7.62 26.68 -25.79
C LEU A 723 7.09 26.24 -27.16
N SER A 724 6.91 24.94 -27.35
CA SER A 724 6.54 24.34 -28.63
C SER A 724 5.04 24.05 -28.77
N ALA A 725 4.34 23.81 -27.66
CA ALA A 725 2.89 23.53 -27.67
C ALA A 725 2.20 23.85 -26.32
N GLY A 726 0.87 23.94 -26.39
CA GLY A 726 0.00 24.11 -25.22
C GLY A 726 0.16 25.48 -24.55
N LYS A 727 -0.38 25.61 -23.34
CA LYS A 727 -0.32 26.87 -22.57
C LYS A 727 0.80 26.84 -21.53
N THR A 728 1.55 27.93 -21.43
CA THR A 728 2.50 28.19 -20.34
C THR A 728 2.07 29.43 -19.58
N ILE A 729 1.98 29.36 -18.25
CA ILE A 729 1.58 30.45 -17.37
C ILE A 729 2.81 30.92 -16.59
N ALA A 730 3.17 32.19 -16.74
CA ALA A 730 4.18 32.85 -15.92
C ALA A 730 3.59 33.18 -14.54
N GLY A 731 4.15 32.58 -13.49
CA GLY A 731 3.66 32.76 -12.11
C GLY A 731 4.15 34.04 -11.44
N ASN A 732 5.30 34.58 -11.86
CA ASN A 732 5.95 35.77 -11.30
C ASN A 732 6.87 36.44 -12.36
N LEU A 733 7.48 37.58 -12.00
CA LEU A 733 8.39 38.37 -12.86
C LEU A 733 9.60 37.59 -13.40
N ASN A 734 10.13 36.66 -12.59
CA ASN A 734 11.33 35.87 -12.90
C ASN A 734 10.98 34.46 -13.38
N ALA A 735 9.71 34.17 -13.69
CA ALA A 735 9.29 32.83 -14.08
C ALA A 735 10.04 32.32 -15.33
N LEU A 736 10.39 33.20 -16.27
CA LEU A 736 11.03 32.84 -17.54
C LEU A 736 12.58 32.82 -17.48
N GLY A 737 13.15 32.86 -16.28
CA GLY A 737 14.60 32.87 -16.04
C GLY A 737 15.21 34.27 -16.12
N ALA A 738 16.54 34.34 -16.20
CA ALA A 738 17.27 35.60 -16.24
C ALA A 738 16.78 36.51 -17.38
N ALA A 739 16.77 37.83 -17.16
CA ALA A 739 16.26 38.81 -18.13
C ALA A 739 16.99 38.77 -19.50
N THR A 740 18.19 38.21 -19.56
CA THR A 740 18.95 37.99 -20.80
C THR A 740 18.44 36.81 -21.63
N ASN A 741 17.56 35.97 -21.09
CA ASN A 741 17.08 34.78 -21.78
C ASN A 741 16.22 35.12 -22.98
N ILE A 742 16.35 34.25 -23.99
CA ILE A 742 15.45 34.21 -25.14
C ILE A 742 14.38 33.15 -24.87
N VAL A 743 13.12 33.58 -24.90
CA VAL A 743 11.94 32.73 -24.79
C VAL A 743 11.32 32.59 -26.17
N THR A 744 11.41 31.40 -26.76
CA THR A 744 10.80 31.13 -28.07
C THR A 744 9.41 30.54 -27.90
N VAL A 745 8.39 31.18 -28.50
CA VAL A 745 7.00 30.72 -28.50
C VAL A 745 6.63 30.28 -29.92
N ALA A 746 6.58 28.98 -30.16
CA ALA A 746 6.31 28.40 -31.48
C ALA A 746 4.81 28.40 -31.84
N LYS A 747 4.51 28.06 -33.10
CA LYS A 747 3.18 28.09 -33.72
C LYS A 747 2.01 27.57 -32.88
N ASN A 748 2.21 26.51 -32.12
CA ASN A 748 1.15 25.84 -31.35
C ASN A 748 1.22 26.16 -29.84
N ALA A 749 2.07 27.11 -29.43
CA ALA A 749 2.27 27.48 -28.05
C ALA A 749 1.58 28.80 -27.70
N ILE A 750 1.08 28.87 -26.46
CA ILE A 750 0.54 30.07 -25.85
C ILE A 750 1.37 30.40 -24.61
N LEU A 751 1.93 31.60 -24.54
CA LEU A 751 2.52 32.14 -23.33
C LEU A 751 1.54 33.11 -22.67
N ASP A 752 1.11 32.80 -21.45
CA ASP A 752 0.26 33.64 -20.62
C ASP A 752 1.06 34.32 -19.51
N LEU A 753 1.16 35.65 -19.60
CA LEU A 753 1.89 36.48 -18.64
C LEU A 753 1.20 36.56 -17.27
N ASN A 754 -0.11 36.31 -17.22
CA ASN A 754 -0.89 36.18 -15.98
C ASN A 754 -0.66 37.37 -15.01
N GLY A 755 -0.61 38.59 -15.56
CA GLY A 755 -0.44 39.85 -14.83
C GLY A 755 1.02 40.21 -14.49
N ASN A 756 2.01 39.45 -14.94
CA ASN A 756 3.42 39.68 -14.63
C ASN A 756 4.15 40.40 -15.78
N SER A 757 4.85 41.48 -15.44
CA SER A 757 5.86 42.07 -16.33
C SER A 757 7.00 41.07 -16.52
N VAL A 758 7.60 41.03 -17.71
CA VAL A 758 8.74 40.14 -18.03
C VAL A 758 9.76 40.90 -18.88
N LEU A 759 11.04 40.87 -18.48
CA LEU A 759 12.10 41.65 -19.15
C LEU A 759 12.86 40.86 -20.22
N ASN A 760 12.52 39.58 -20.39
CA ASN A 760 13.15 38.68 -21.35
C ASN A 760 12.95 39.15 -22.81
N THR A 761 13.74 38.56 -23.71
CA THR A 761 13.45 38.64 -25.15
C THR A 761 12.44 37.54 -25.50
N LEU A 762 11.23 37.93 -25.87
CA LEU A 762 10.17 37.02 -26.32
C LEU A 762 10.23 36.92 -27.84
N ASN A 763 10.64 35.77 -28.37
CA ASN A 763 10.65 35.48 -29.81
C ASN A 763 9.38 34.70 -30.19
N LEU A 764 8.44 35.33 -30.90
CA LEU A 764 7.22 34.68 -31.38
C LEU A 764 7.44 34.10 -32.77
N ALA A 765 7.35 32.78 -32.90
CA ALA A 765 7.49 32.03 -34.14
C ALA A 765 6.13 31.41 -34.52
N SER A 766 5.17 32.28 -34.86
CA SER A 766 3.74 31.97 -35.06
C SER A 766 2.98 31.63 -33.76
N GLY A 767 3.61 31.78 -32.59
CA GLY A 767 2.97 31.55 -31.30
C GLY A 767 2.05 32.68 -30.85
N THR A 768 1.33 32.45 -29.75
CA THR A 768 0.43 33.45 -29.15
C THR A 768 0.96 33.92 -27.81
N LEU A 769 1.06 35.24 -27.63
CA LEU A 769 1.27 35.87 -26.34
C LEU A 769 -0.08 36.34 -25.77
N VAL A 770 -0.39 36.00 -24.52
CA VAL A 770 -1.60 36.46 -23.85
C VAL A 770 -1.30 37.04 -22.48
N ASN A 771 -2.18 37.91 -22.00
CA ASN A 771 -2.26 38.25 -20.59
C ASN A 771 -3.69 38.03 -20.09
N SER A 772 -3.87 37.04 -19.21
CA SER A 772 -5.19 36.66 -18.67
C SER A 772 -5.64 37.44 -17.44
N LYS A 773 -4.79 38.28 -16.83
CA LYS A 773 -5.12 39.07 -15.64
C LYS A 773 -4.90 40.56 -15.84
N ALA A 774 -5.79 41.37 -15.27
CA ALA A 774 -5.62 42.82 -15.21
C ALA A 774 -4.34 43.21 -14.45
N GLY A 775 -3.74 44.32 -14.85
CA GLY A 775 -2.48 44.88 -14.34
C GLY A 775 -1.68 45.58 -15.43
N ALA A 776 -1.01 46.69 -15.08
CA ALA A 776 -0.05 47.32 -15.99
C ALA A 776 1.14 46.38 -16.24
N LEU A 777 1.53 46.24 -17.50
CA LEU A 777 2.60 45.34 -17.91
C LEU A 777 3.77 46.10 -18.54
N LYS A 778 4.98 45.65 -18.22
CA LYS A 778 6.22 46.04 -18.90
C LYS A 778 6.88 44.81 -19.50
N LEU A 779 7.09 44.85 -20.81
CA LEU A 779 7.81 43.81 -21.56
C LEU A 779 9.19 44.31 -21.97
N GLY A 780 10.17 43.41 -21.97
CA GLY A 780 11.53 43.67 -22.44
C GLY A 780 11.59 43.84 -23.96
N THR A 781 12.02 42.80 -24.67
CA THR A 781 12.12 42.80 -26.13
C THR A 781 11.09 41.84 -26.73
N LEU A 782 10.35 42.27 -27.75
CA LEU A 782 9.46 41.41 -28.53
C LEU A 782 10.01 41.20 -29.95
N SER A 783 10.48 40.00 -30.27
CA SER A 783 10.98 39.63 -31.60
C SER A 783 9.99 38.70 -32.31
N LEU A 784 9.89 38.80 -33.64
CA LEU A 784 9.10 37.87 -34.46
C LEU A 784 10.00 37.04 -35.37
N SER A 785 9.76 35.74 -35.43
CA SER A 785 10.30 34.86 -36.47
C SER A 785 9.23 34.49 -37.51
N ASP A 786 7.95 34.67 -37.17
CA ASP A 786 6.82 34.48 -38.07
C ASP A 786 5.60 35.31 -37.62
N ASN A 787 4.56 35.41 -38.46
CA ASN A 787 3.35 36.18 -38.16
C ASN A 787 2.69 35.67 -36.87
N SER A 788 2.50 36.55 -35.88
CA SER A 788 2.13 36.14 -34.52
C SER A 788 1.05 37.04 -33.92
N THR A 789 0.39 36.57 -32.85
CA THR A 789 -0.68 37.30 -32.17
C THR A 789 -0.31 37.60 -30.72
N ALA A 790 -0.60 38.81 -30.27
CA ALA A 790 -0.51 39.21 -28.86
C ALA A 790 -1.88 39.74 -28.39
N THR A 791 -2.45 39.13 -27.37
CA THR A 791 -3.75 39.52 -26.78
C THR A 791 -3.55 39.98 -25.35
N PHE A 792 -3.76 41.25 -25.07
CA PHE A 792 -3.64 41.80 -23.72
C PHE A 792 -5.02 42.21 -23.23
N ASN A 793 -5.59 41.44 -22.30
CA ASN A 793 -6.93 41.69 -21.77
C ASN A 793 -6.84 42.65 -20.57
N GLY A 794 -7.29 43.89 -20.76
CA GLY A 794 -7.40 44.91 -19.72
C GLY A 794 -7.93 46.21 -20.32
N THR A 795 -9.19 46.56 -20.07
CA THR A 795 -9.79 47.79 -20.63
C THR A 795 -9.30 49.06 -19.92
N THR A 796 -8.71 48.93 -18.74
CA THR A 796 -8.19 50.04 -17.92
C THR A 796 -6.68 50.18 -17.93
N ASP A 797 -5.93 49.13 -18.25
CA ASP A 797 -4.50 49.02 -17.96
C ASP A 797 -3.62 49.15 -19.21
N THR A 798 -2.39 49.63 -19.02
CA THR A 798 -1.42 49.86 -20.11
C THR A 798 -0.39 48.74 -20.20
N THR A 799 -0.15 48.24 -21.41
CA THR A 799 1.02 47.39 -21.72
C THR A 799 2.10 48.24 -22.38
N THR A 800 3.31 48.20 -21.86
CA THR A 800 4.49 48.90 -22.41
C THR A 800 5.48 47.87 -22.95
N ILE A 801 5.81 47.95 -24.23
CA ILE A 801 6.83 47.11 -24.87
C ILE A 801 8.10 47.95 -25.01
N GLY A 802 9.16 47.52 -24.34
CA GLY A 802 10.45 48.20 -24.30
C GLY A 802 11.07 48.33 -25.69
N LYS A 803 11.38 47.18 -26.29
CA LYS A 803 11.95 47.04 -27.63
C LYS A 803 11.16 46.03 -28.45
N TYR A 804 11.17 46.16 -29.77
CA TYR A 804 10.55 45.19 -30.67
C TYR A 804 11.37 44.99 -31.96
N GLN A 805 11.27 43.82 -32.59
CA GLN A 805 11.93 43.45 -33.86
C GLN A 805 10.95 42.59 -34.67
N LEU A 806 10.46 43.10 -35.80
CA LEU A 806 9.39 42.43 -36.56
C LEU A 806 9.89 41.50 -37.66
N ASN A 807 11.12 41.66 -38.13
CA ASN A 807 11.81 40.81 -39.11
C ASN A 807 10.97 40.49 -40.37
N GLY A 808 10.29 41.49 -40.94
CA GLY A 808 9.44 41.30 -42.11
C GLY A 808 8.08 40.65 -41.83
N LYS A 809 7.71 40.47 -40.56
CA LYS A 809 6.49 39.78 -40.12
C LYS A 809 5.45 40.74 -39.56
N ARG A 810 4.23 40.22 -39.43
CA ARG A 810 3.09 40.94 -38.85
C ARG A 810 2.83 40.53 -37.41
N LEU A 811 2.77 41.51 -36.50
CA LEU A 811 2.20 41.36 -35.16
C LEU A 811 0.74 41.81 -35.16
N THR A 812 -0.18 40.93 -34.76
CA THR A 812 -1.56 41.34 -34.49
C THR A 812 -1.75 41.55 -32.99
N VAL A 813 -2.08 42.78 -32.58
CA VAL A 813 -2.31 43.16 -31.19
C VAL A 813 -3.80 43.32 -30.93
N ASN A 814 -4.33 42.50 -30.02
CA ASN A 814 -5.70 42.61 -29.53
C ASN A 814 -5.66 43.28 -28.14
N ASN A 815 -5.79 44.61 -28.10
CA ASN A 815 -5.84 45.41 -26.87
C ASN A 815 -6.38 46.83 -27.17
N ILE A 816 -6.79 47.57 -26.13
CA ILE A 816 -7.21 48.99 -26.19
C ILE A 816 -6.05 49.95 -25.84
N LYS A 817 -5.03 49.55 -25.06
CA LYS A 817 -3.93 50.43 -24.60
C LYS A 817 -2.55 49.75 -24.57
N THR A 818 -1.87 49.67 -25.72
CA THR A 818 -0.47 49.20 -25.82
C THR A 818 0.44 50.32 -26.33
N SER A 819 1.57 50.55 -25.65
CA SER A 819 2.59 51.53 -26.05
C SER A 819 3.93 50.84 -26.35
N PHE A 820 4.69 51.40 -27.29
CA PHE A 820 6.01 50.93 -27.69
C PHE A 820 7.00 52.08 -27.47
N THR A 821 8.00 51.87 -26.62
CA THR A 821 8.80 52.99 -26.08
C THR A 821 10.03 53.36 -26.91
N ASP A 822 10.64 52.42 -27.63
CA ASP A 822 11.82 52.66 -28.49
C ASP A 822 11.56 52.17 -29.93
N ASN A 823 11.87 53.01 -30.92
CA ASN A 823 11.91 52.63 -32.34
C ASN A 823 13.12 51.70 -32.59
N SER A 824 12.99 50.39 -32.32
CA SER A 824 14.03 49.42 -32.69
C SER A 824 13.66 48.68 -33.99
N LEU A 825 14.51 48.87 -35.01
CA LEU A 825 14.71 48.00 -36.19
C LEU A 825 13.42 47.48 -36.85
N THR A 826 12.67 48.39 -37.46
CA THR A 826 11.38 48.10 -38.12
C THR A 826 11.56 47.67 -39.58
N ASP A 827 11.15 46.46 -39.91
CA ASP A 827 10.96 45.96 -41.29
C ASP A 827 9.64 45.19 -41.48
N GLY A 828 8.64 45.33 -40.59
CA GLY A 828 7.35 44.62 -40.64
C GLY A 828 6.13 45.44 -40.13
N ASP A 829 4.97 44.79 -39.98
CA ASP A 829 3.68 45.44 -39.71
C ASP A 829 3.13 45.16 -38.30
N ILE A 830 2.53 46.17 -37.65
CA ILE A 830 1.72 45.99 -36.43
C ILE A 830 0.27 46.36 -36.76
N ALA A 831 -0.64 45.40 -36.56
CA ALA A 831 -2.07 45.61 -36.76
C ALA A 831 -2.82 45.51 -35.43
N PHE A 832 -3.72 46.45 -35.17
CA PHE A 832 -4.56 46.44 -33.98
C PHE A 832 -6.01 46.11 -34.35
N ASN A 833 -6.57 45.02 -33.81
CA ASN A 833 -7.92 44.56 -34.20
C ASN A 833 -9.05 45.05 -33.28
N SER A 834 -8.76 45.84 -32.24
CA SER A 834 -9.79 46.38 -31.32
C SER A 834 -9.37 47.65 -30.56
N SER A 835 -8.38 48.41 -31.06
CA SER A 835 -7.92 49.64 -30.41
C SER A 835 -8.59 50.87 -31.01
N ASN A 836 -9.06 51.79 -30.15
CA ASN A 836 -9.06 53.19 -30.54
C ASN A 836 -7.59 53.63 -30.50
N VAL A 837 -6.98 53.82 -31.67
CA VAL A 837 -5.59 54.32 -31.80
C VAL A 837 -5.44 55.67 -31.13
#